data_AF-A0A6J6A7S0-F1
#
_entry.id   AF-A0A6J6A7S0-F1
#
_cell.length_a   1.000
_cell.length_b   1.000
_cell.length_c   1.000
_cell.angle_alpha   90.00
_cell.angle_beta   90.00
_cell.angle_gamma   90.00
#
_symmetry.space_group_name_H-M   'P 1'
#
loop_
_entity.id
_entity.type
_entity.pdbx_description
1 polymer ?
#
loop_
_entity_poly.entity_id
_entity_poly.type
_entity_poly.pdbx_seq_one_letter_code
_entity_poly.pdbx_strand_id
1 'polypeptide(L)'
;MTLDPSPRRRAIACVYCGGEHTSADEVRECWQRSGGEAVVEAVGEAVGEAVVDVAEPPRIAADQVVHLRRGPAVLGRNVIVGPGMSTPLEWSGAERVVVDPSDPGLLPRLVVLAMERTGCVFEFSPATVLGEPFATSLPPHAVGPRVRFSSEQLRHLLLSNSVDAREGGTWPLLQQSLAVGARVVADARGDIELPDGSRAWLDGGPPRFTEPQDGVPVLHRIAVEHGRLAAPLGNSAEAELAADQLAAVTHSGGAARIIAPAGSGKTRVLTERARHLVQQWRLPPSAITLIAFNKRAQEEISARTADLPGLQVRTLNAIALAIINGSAPFARQPQRFNTIDEPEVRRLIGRMVKFPRVRNSDPVATWLEALSLARLGLVDPQKVESRYDGEVEGFADVFLRYRTELARANAVDYDEQVFKAIELLLRDPQARATAQRSCRLLLVDEFQDLTPAHLLLVRLLAGPDAAVFGVGDDDQTIYGYNGADPSWLIEFADLFPGAGDHPLEVNYRCPAGVVRAADTLLRHNRRRVPKTIRAHHTELDGFMVAPSVGNSVDTTVDAVSSAVAAGTQPNEIAVLTRVNSLLVPVQVALRGAGIPTNGGVGLEFLERTAVRAALAWIRLAGSHGTFSPADVAEALRRPSRSMPPKVAEWVGEQSTLKGLHKLAERVTNDKVSEFANDIERLQRMVASRGTTSQLLAALRDSMGLATSIAKLDVHRKGMNRAAQNDDLTALAQLAALQPDPAAFESWLRGALSTKWSDGGVTLATVHRVKGQEWPFVVVHHADADQFPHRLAENDEEERRLFHVAITRASRDALVVPSEHPSPFILECSTEPVAIIRSSPPPATPRPPSSVMTKPGDGLTADDAALFEALRAWRKHASGSKPAYTVLADAALHDIARTRPSSLDELARVKGVGPAKLQLYGAGILAVVASA
;
A
#
# COMPACT_ATOMS: atom_id res chain seq x y z
N MET A 1 46.76 -3.58 41.15
CA MET A 1 47.19 -3.88 39.76
C MET A 1 46.57 -2.82 38.86
N THR A 2 47.45 -2.03 38.27
CA THR A 2 47.19 -0.91 37.36
C THR A 2 46.41 -1.34 36.12
N LEU A 3 45.28 -0.67 35.88
CA LEU A 3 44.50 -0.75 34.64
C LEU A 3 45.18 0.14 33.59
N ASP A 4 45.58 -0.47 32.48
CA ASP A 4 46.17 0.16 31.30
C ASP A 4 45.12 0.99 30.54
N PRO A 5 45.28 2.32 30.37
CA PRO A 5 44.37 3.15 29.62
C PRO A 5 44.90 3.38 28.21
N SER A 6 44.84 2.38 27.33
CA SER A 6 45.10 2.55 25.90
C SER A 6 43.78 2.77 25.14
N PRO A 7 43.57 3.88 24.42
CA PRO A 7 42.39 4.09 23.60
C PRO A 7 42.45 3.20 22.37
N ARG A 8 41.44 2.35 22.15
CA ARG A 8 41.25 1.60 20.90
C ARG A 8 41.11 2.62 19.75
N ARG A 9 42.16 2.80 18.96
CA ARG A 9 42.14 3.62 17.73
C ARG A 9 41.14 3.01 16.76
N ARG A 10 40.15 3.80 16.31
CA ARG A 10 39.18 3.39 15.27
C ARG A 10 39.92 3.29 13.94
N ALA A 11 39.88 2.12 13.32
CA ALA A 11 40.32 1.95 11.94
C ALA A 11 39.38 2.72 10.98
N ILE A 12 39.95 3.34 9.96
CA ILE A 12 39.29 4.12 8.91
C ILE A 12 39.44 3.33 7.62
N ALA A 13 38.32 2.87 7.06
CA ALA A 13 38.32 2.20 5.75
C ALA A 13 38.72 3.22 4.66
N CYS A 14 39.74 2.89 3.86
CA CYS A 14 40.24 3.71 2.77
C CYS A 14 39.67 3.23 1.45
N VAL A 15 38.86 4.09 0.82
CA VAL A 15 38.24 3.84 -0.48
C VAL A 15 39.24 3.79 -1.65
N TYR A 16 40.47 4.25 -1.47
CA TYR A 16 41.49 4.28 -2.52
C TYR A 16 42.23 2.95 -2.67
N CYS A 17 42.57 2.29 -1.56
CA CYS A 17 43.24 0.98 -1.58
C CYS A 17 42.36 -0.18 -1.12
N GLY A 18 41.18 0.08 -0.58
CA GLY A 18 40.29 -0.93 0.00
C GLY A 18 40.73 -1.48 1.37
N GLY A 19 41.80 -0.96 1.97
CA GLY A 19 42.32 -1.36 3.29
C GLY A 19 41.85 -0.46 4.45
N GLU A 20 42.26 -0.77 5.69
CA GLU A 20 41.97 0.03 6.88
C GLU A 20 43.22 0.76 7.40
N HIS A 21 43.09 2.05 7.71
CA HIS A 21 44.16 2.89 8.22
C HIS A 21 43.85 3.38 9.64
N THR A 22 44.87 3.61 10.45
CA THR A 22 44.68 3.99 11.85
C THR A 22 44.59 5.51 12.06
N SER A 23 44.85 6.29 11.02
CA SER A 23 44.75 7.75 11.03
C SER A 23 44.35 8.31 9.66
N ALA A 24 43.80 9.52 9.67
CA ALA A 24 43.45 10.23 8.44
C ALA A 24 44.68 10.63 7.61
N ASP A 25 45.85 10.77 8.23
CA ASP A 25 47.10 11.09 7.52
C ASP A 25 47.59 9.88 6.69
N GLU A 26 47.42 8.66 7.20
CA GLU A 26 47.71 7.43 6.44
C GLU A 26 46.75 7.23 5.25
N VAL A 27 45.47 7.61 5.39
CA VAL A 27 44.52 7.65 4.26
C VAL A 27 44.95 8.71 3.24
N ARG A 28 45.49 9.85 3.70
CA ARG A 28 46.00 10.93 2.84
C ARG A 28 47.25 10.51 2.06
N GLU A 29 48.18 9.81 2.70
CA GLU A 29 49.33 9.20 2.00
C GLU A 29 48.88 8.13 1.00
N CYS A 30 47.89 7.32 1.36
CA CYS A 30 47.32 6.32 0.46
C CYS A 30 46.70 6.96 -0.79
N TRP A 31 46.02 8.10 -0.61
CA TRP A 31 45.49 8.93 -1.69
C TRP A 31 46.60 9.53 -2.57
N GLN A 32 47.68 10.04 -1.98
CA GLN A 32 48.84 10.56 -2.72
C GLN A 32 49.52 9.48 -3.58
N ARG A 33 49.72 8.27 -3.02
CA ARG A 33 50.31 7.13 -3.76
C ARG A 33 49.40 6.60 -4.88
N SER A 34 48.09 6.83 -4.78
CA SER A 34 47.09 6.44 -5.79
C SER A 34 46.98 7.45 -6.94
N GLY A 35 47.90 8.43 -7.03
CA GLY A 35 47.91 9.46 -8.08
C GLY A 35 47.03 10.67 -7.79
N GLY A 36 46.67 10.92 -6.52
CA GLY A 36 45.75 11.98 -6.10
C GLY A 36 46.21 13.41 -6.40
N GLU A 37 47.51 13.68 -6.53
CA GLU A 37 48.02 15.03 -6.84
C GLU A 37 47.71 15.47 -8.28
N ALA A 38 47.58 14.54 -9.23
CA ALA A 38 47.15 14.85 -10.60
C ALA A 38 45.67 15.28 -10.69
N VAL A 39 44.89 15.08 -9.61
CA VAL A 39 43.47 15.45 -9.53
C VAL A 39 43.28 16.82 -8.86
N VAL A 40 44.27 17.34 -8.13
CA VAL A 40 44.12 18.59 -7.36
C VAL A 40 44.59 19.83 -8.13
N GLU A 41 45.60 19.73 -8.98
CA GLU A 41 45.99 20.85 -9.85
C GLU A 41 44.95 21.17 -10.94
N ALA A 42 44.05 20.23 -11.28
CA ALA A 42 42.96 20.49 -12.22
C ALA A 42 41.70 21.12 -11.57
N VAL A 43 41.66 21.27 -10.24
CA VAL A 43 40.44 21.69 -9.50
C VAL A 43 40.68 22.98 -8.67
N GLY A 44 41.92 23.47 -8.59
CA GLY A 44 42.31 24.59 -7.71
C GLY A 44 42.17 26.03 -8.25
N GLU A 45 42.09 26.24 -9.57
CA GLU A 45 42.09 27.61 -10.16
C GLU A 45 40.89 27.95 -11.06
N ALA A 46 39.79 27.21 -10.96
CA ALA A 46 38.52 27.59 -11.57
C ALA A 46 37.37 27.61 -10.54
N VAL A 47 37.57 28.30 -9.43
CA VAL A 47 36.48 28.81 -8.59
C VAL A 47 36.07 30.18 -9.14
N GLY A 48 35.46 30.15 -10.33
CA GLY A 48 34.55 31.17 -10.81
C GLY A 48 33.14 30.61 -10.76
N GLU A 49 32.13 31.46 -10.55
CA GLU A 49 30.70 31.13 -10.58
C GLU A 49 30.36 30.16 -11.73
N ALA A 50 30.34 28.85 -11.46
CA ALA A 50 29.70 27.88 -12.32
C ALA A 50 28.32 27.60 -11.73
N VAL A 51 27.42 28.56 -11.94
CA VAL A 51 26.02 28.23 -12.22
C VAL A 51 26.10 27.16 -13.30
N VAL A 52 25.67 25.93 -13.04
CA VAL A 52 25.34 25.03 -14.14
C VAL A 52 24.05 25.60 -14.71
N ASP A 53 24.22 26.65 -15.51
CA ASP A 53 23.20 27.06 -16.46
C ASP A 53 22.86 25.79 -17.23
N VAL A 54 21.57 25.63 -17.54
CA VAL A 54 21.18 24.83 -18.68
C VAL A 54 21.79 25.55 -19.87
N ALA A 55 23.07 25.28 -20.15
CA ALA A 55 23.78 25.88 -21.25
C ALA A 55 22.95 25.59 -22.48
N GLU A 56 22.57 26.64 -23.21
CA GLU A 56 22.11 26.46 -24.59
C GLU A 56 23.09 25.50 -25.27
N PRO A 57 22.61 24.49 -26.01
CA PRO A 57 23.48 23.52 -26.64
C PRO A 57 24.55 24.29 -27.43
N PRO A 58 25.84 23.88 -27.36
CA PRO A 58 26.89 24.58 -28.07
C PRO A 58 26.48 24.70 -29.53
N ARG A 59 26.33 25.95 -30.01
CA ARG A 59 26.07 26.21 -31.42
C ARG A 59 27.25 25.62 -32.19
N ILE A 60 26.92 24.74 -33.13
CA ILE A 60 27.90 24.11 -34.02
C ILE A 60 28.76 25.22 -34.64
N ALA A 61 30.08 25.03 -34.68
CA ALA A 61 30.92 25.86 -35.52
C ALA A 61 30.34 25.83 -36.94
N ALA A 62 30.25 26.99 -37.61
CA ALA A 62 29.49 27.19 -38.84
C ALA A 62 29.96 26.33 -40.05
N ASP A 63 30.96 25.48 -39.85
CA ASP A 63 31.64 24.63 -40.83
C ASP A 63 31.21 23.15 -40.82
N GLN A 64 30.45 22.66 -39.82
CA GLN A 64 29.87 21.30 -39.86
C GLN A 64 28.43 21.31 -40.39
N VAL A 65 28.29 21.02 -41.70
CA VAL A 65 26.96 20.86 -42.33
C VAL A 65 26.25 19.64 -41.74
N VAL A 66 25.21 19.87 -40.95
CA VAL A 66 24.32 18.79 -40.46
C VAL A 66 23.47 18.33 -41.64
N HIS A 67 23.78 17.17 -42.21
CA HIS A 67 22.87 16.51 -43.14
C HIS A 67 21.67 15.99 -42.34
N LEU A 68 20.50 16.65 -42.49
CA LEU A 68 19.26 16.25 -41.85
C LEU A 68 18.84 14.87 -42.40
N ARG A 69 18.98 13.84 -41.57
CA ARG A 69 18.76 12.44 -41.97
C ARG A 69 17.63 11.76 -41.21
N ARG A 70 16.68 11.17 -41.94
CA ARG A 70 15.60 10.31 -41.42
C ARG A 70 16.14 8.98 -40.92
N GLY A 71 17.17 8.43 -41.58
CA GLY A 71 17.71 7.11 -41.26
C GLY A 71 16.72 5.97 -41.51
N PRO A 72 16.96 4.78 -40.95
CA PRO A 72 16.10 3.61 -41.10
C PRO A 72 14.65 3.86 -40.64
N ALA A 73 13.68 3.36 -41.41
CA ALA A 73 12.26 3.59 -41.15
C ALA A 73 11.79 3.12 -39.75
N VAL A 74 12.38 2.04 -39.24
CA VAL A 74 12.13 1.47 -37.91
C VAL A 74 12.40 2.44 -36.75
N LEU A 75 13.23 3.48 -36.96
CA LEU A 75 13.49 4.49 -35.95
C LEU A 75 12.33 5.49 -35.80
N GLY A 76 11.45 5.59 -36.80
CA GLY A 76 10.28 6.46 -36.77
C GLY A 76 10.61 7.93 -36.55
N ARG A 77 11.75 8.40 -37.08
CA ARG A 77 12.19 9.79 -36.89
C ARG A 77 11.22 10.76 -37.53
N ASN A 78 10.93 11.84 -36.81
CA ASN A 78 10.08 12.92 -37.29
C ASN A 78 10.93 14.08 -37.79
N VAL A 79 10.32 14.99 -38.54
CA VAL A 79 10.91 16.28 -38.91
C VAL A 79 9.96 17.41 -38.57
N ILE A 80 10.50 18.49 -37.99
CA ILE A 80 9.75 19.72 -37.69
C ILE A 80 9.97 20.71 -38.83
N VAL A 81 8.88 21.27 -39.34
CA VAL A 81 8.89 22.26 -40.41
C VAL A 81 8.05 23.48 -40.02
N GLY A 82 8.36 24.62 -40.62
CA GLY A 82 7.56 25.83 -40.50
C GLY A 82 6.33 25.79 -41.41
N PRO A 83 5.42 26.76 -41.25
CA PRO A 83 4.19 26.82 -42.02
C PRO A 83 4.48 26.95 -43.50
N GLY A 84 3.84 26.11 -44.32
CA GLY A 84 4.01 26.15 -45.77
C GLY A 84 5.40 25.75 -46.29
N MET A 85 6.33 25.33 -45.42
CA MET A 85 7.59 24.73 -45.86
C MET A 85 7.32 23.37 -46.52
N SER A 86 8.00 23.10 -47.64
CA SER A 86 7.92 21.80 -48.32
C SER A 86 8.46 20.68 -47.43
N THR A 87 7.91 19.47 -47.60
CA THR A 87 8.41 18.29 -46.88
C THR A 87 9.82 17.97 -47.39
N PRO A 88 10.83 17.83 -46.50
CA PRO A 88 12.16 17.39 -46.92
C PRO A 88 12.11 16.03 -47.62
N LEU A 89 12.94 15.83 -48.64
CA LEU A 89 12.89 14.67 -49.52
C LEU A 89 12.95 13.33 -48.76
N GLU A 90 13.73 13.24 -47.69
CA GLU A 90 13.85 11.99 -46.91
C GLU A 90 12.56 11.59 -46.17
N TRP A 91 11.66 12.55 -45.94
CA TRP A 91 10.32 12.33 -45.40
C TRP A 91 9.25 12.35 -46.49
N SER A 92 9.60 12.19 -47.77
CA SER A 92 8.62 12.07 -48.85
C SER A 92 7.66 10.92 -48.55
N GLY A 93 6.36 11.20 -48.53
CA GLY A 93 5.32 10.23 -48.19
C GLY A 93 5.04 10.05 -46.70
N ALA A 94 5.80 10.70 -45.81
CA ALA A 94 5.44 10.78 -44.39
C ALA A 94 4.21 11.68 -44.21
N GLU A 95 3.35 11.32 -43.26
CA GLU A 95 2.18 12.10 -42.95
C GLU A 95 2.56 13.48 -42.39
N ARG A 96 1.90 14.52 -42.88
CA ARG A 96 2.03 15.88 -42.34
C ARG A 96 0.97 16.12 -41.28
N VAL A 97 1.42 16.37 -40.06
CA VAL A 97 0.59 16.65 -38.90
C VAL A 97 0.78 18.10 -38.50
N VAL A 98 -0.30 18.88 -38.59
CA VAL A 98 -0.33 20.26 -38.10
C VAL A 98 -0.39 20.22 -36.57
N VAL A 99 0.57 20.88 -35.92
CA VAL A 99 0.67 20.86 -34.45
C VAL A 99 -0.17 21.97 -33.86
N ASP A 100 -1.36 21.59 -33.40
CA ASP A 100 -2.25 22.42 -32.58
C ASP A 100 -2.38 21.82 -31.16
N PRO A 101 -1.68 22.38 -30.15
CA PRO A 101 -1.77 21.91 -28.77
C PRO A 101 -3.17 22.01 -28.16
N SER A 102 -4.10 22.78 -28.76
CA SER A 102 -5.48 22.87 -28.31
C SER A 102 -6.37 21.73 -28.82
N ASP A 103 -5.91 20.95 -29.81
CA ASP A 103 -6.62 19.79 -30.32
C ASP A 103 -6.56 18.61 -29.30
N PRO A 104 -7.69 18.20 -28.71
CA PRO A 104 -7.72 17.07 -27.77
C PRO A 104 -7.38 15.72 -28.43
N GLY A 105 -7.47 15.61 -29.76
CA GLY A 105 -7.13 14.41 -30.52
C GLY A 105 -5.64 14.25 -30.82
N LEU A 106 -4.86 15.34 -30.73
CA LEU A 106 -3.45 15.34 -31.12
C LEU A 106 -2.61 14.42 -30.24
N LEU A 107 -2.70 14.55 -28.91
CA LEU A 107 -1.85 13.75 -28.00
C LEU A 107 -2.11 12.24 -28.12
N PRO A 108 -3.35 11.72 -28.03
CA PRO A 108 -3.60 10.28 -28.22
C PRO A 108 -3.07 9.77 -29.57
N ARG A 109 -3.22 10.56 -30.62
CA ARG A 109 -2.72 10.22 -31.96
C ARG A 109 -1.19 10.15 -32.00
N LEU A 110 -0.50 11.12 -31.41
CA LEU A 110 0.97 11.12 -31.35
C LEU A 110 1.51 9.96 -30.51
N VAL A 111 0.81 9.56 -29.45
CA VAL A 111 1.16 8.36 -28.67
C VAL A 111 1.13 7.12 -29.56
N VAL A 112 0.06 6.93 -30.36
CA VAL A 112 -0.05 5.79 -31.30
C VAL A 112 1.08 5.83 -32.33
N LEU A 113 1.29 6.97 -33.01
CA LEU A 113 2.33 7.13 -34.02
C LEU A 113 3.73 6.84 -33.47
N ALA A 114 4.03 7.29 -32.24
CA ALA A 114 5.30 7.01 -31.59
C ALA A 114 5.47 5.53 -31.22
N MET A 115 4.40 4.86 -30.76
CA MET A 115 4.45 3.41 -30.44
C MET A 115 4.65 2.53 -31.69
N GLU A 116 4.04 2.93 -32.80
CA GLU A 116 4.15 2.27 -34.11
C GLU A 116 5.45 2.60 -34.85
N ARG A 117 6.24 3.55 -34.32
CA ARG A 117 7.46 4.09 -34.97
C ARG A 117 7.15 4.68 -36.37
N THR A 118 6.02 5.38 -36.49
CA THR A 118 5.60 6.06 -37.72
C THR A 118 6.20 7.46 -37.77
N GLY A 119 7.22 7.65 -38.62
CA GLY A 119 7.86 8.96 -38.80
C GLY A 119 6.95 9.96 -39.52
N CYS A 120 6.82 11.17 -38.95
CA CYS A 120 5.90 12.22 -39.39
C CYS A 120 6.60 13.54 -39.72
N VAL A 121 5.88 14.42 -40.43
CA VAL A 121 6.25 15.83 -40.65
C VAL A 121 5.40 16.68 -39.72
N PHE A 122 6.00 17.24 -38.68
CA PHE A 122 5.32 18.13 -37.75
C PHE A 122 5.40 19.57 -38.24
N GLU A 123 4.26 20.13 -38.63
CA GLU A 123 4.16 21.53 -39.03
C GLU A 123 3.80 22.40 -37.83
N PHE A 124 4.76 23.23 -37.39
CA PHE A 124 4.56 24.18 -36.31
C PHE A 124 4.12 25.53 -36.89
N SER A 125 2.98 26.05 -36.44
CA SER A 125 2.60 27.42 -36.75
C SER A 125 3.55 28.41 -36.05
N PRO A 126 3.73 29.65 -36.53
CA PRO A 126 4.56 30.65 -35.84
C PRO A 126 3.95 31.03 -34.47
N ALA A 127 2.65 30.76 -34.30
CA ALA A 127 1.91 30.95 -33.06
C ALA A 127 1.86 29.68 -32.18
N THR A 128 2.44 28.55 -32.63
CA THR A 128 2.44 27.29 -31.86
C THR A 128 3.39 27.42 -30.69
N VAL A 129 2.86 27.78 -29.52
CA VAL A 129 3.58 27.73 -28.25
C VAL A 129 3.34 26.35 -27.64
N LEU A 130 4.38 25.51 -27.61
CA LEU A 130 4.37 24.34 -26.75
C LEU A 130 4.33 24.85 -25.31
N GLY A 131 3.20 24.65 -24.63
CA GLY A 131 3.00 25.17 -23.28
C GLY A 131 4.13 24.81 -22.32
N GLU A 132 4.30 25.62 -21.27
CA GLU A 132 5.28 25.36 -20.22
C GLU A 132 5.13 23.95 -19.63
N PRO A 133 6.23 23.32 -19.17
CA PRO A 133 6.16 22.05 -18.45
C PRO A 133 5.13 22.14 -17.32
N PHE A 134 4.33 21.08 -17.15
CA PHE A 134 3.25 21.06 -16.17
C PHE A 134 3.77 21.41 -14.78
N ALA A 135 3.24 22.47 -14.17
CA ALA A 135 3.57 22.86 -12.82
C ALA A 135 2.30 23.26 -12.07
N THR A 136 2.16 22.82 -10.83
CA THR A 136 1.01 23.18 -10.00
C THR A 136 1.37 23.27 -8.53
N SER A 137 0.73 24.21 -7.84
CA SER A 137 0.73 24.32 -6.38
C SER A 137 -0.52 23.69 -5.75
N LEU A 138 -1.38 23.06 -6.55
CA LEU A 138 -2.52 22.31 -6.03
C LEU A 138 -2.05 21.20 -5.09
N PRO A 139 -2.79 20.93 -4.01
CA PRO A 139 -2.42 19.86 -3.10
C PRO A 139 -2.50 18.50 -3.81
N PRO A 140 -1.63 17.53 -3.45
CA PRO A 140 -1.59 16.22 -4.11
C PRO A 140 -2.93 15.49 -4.23
N HIS A 141 -3.83 15.63 -3.24
CA HIS A 141 -5.16 15.02 -3.28
C HIS A 141 -6.09 15.61 -4.34
N ALA A 142 -5.87 16.85 -4.79
CA ALA A 142 -6.62 17.47 -5.87
C ALA A 142 -6.10 17.05 -7.26
N VAL A 143 -4.81 16.69 -7.34
CA VAL A 143 -4.18 16.18 -8.57
C VAL A 143 -4.53 14.71 -8.76
N GLY A 144 -4.35 13.89 -7.72
CA GLY A 144 -4.67 12.47 -7.70
C GLY A 144 -3.74 11.59 -8.57
N PRO A 145 -3.82 10.27 -8.42
CA PRO A 145 -2.91 9.32 -9.09
C PRO A 145 -3.15 9.19 -10.60
N ARG A 146 -4.26 9.71 -11.12
CA ARG A 146 -4.71 9.55 -12.52
C ARG A 146 -4.55 10.81 -13.38
N VAL A 147 -3.88 11.84 -12.86
CA VAL A 147 -3.58 13.07 -13.61
C VAL A 147 -2.87 12.74 -14.94
N ARG A 148 -3.16 13.46 -16.01
CA ARG A 148 -2.42 13.35 -17.28
C ARG A 148 -1.44 14.51 -17.39
N PHE A 149 -0.17 14.21 -17.65
CA PHE A 149 0.88 15.20 -17.87
C PHE A 149 0.93 15.60 -19.35
N SER A 150 -0.22 16.00 -19.91
CA SER A 150 -0.44 16.10 -21.35
C SER A 150 0.53 17.05 -22.04
N SER A 151 0.80 18.23 -21.48
CA SER A 151 1.71 19.21 -22.07
C SER A 151 3.15 18.69 -22.15
N GLU A 152 3.63 18.02 -21.09
CA GLU A 152 4.97 17.43 -21.07
C GLU A 152 5.07 16.25 -22.04
N GLN A 153 4.06 15.38 -22.06
CA GLN A 153 4.02 14.24 -22.97
C GLN A 153 3.96 14.69 -24.42
N LEU A 154 3.15 15.71 -24.73
CA LEU A 154 3.06 16.31 -26.07
C LEU A 154 4.42 16.87 -26.51
N ARG A 155 5.04 17.72 -25.67
CA ARG A 155 6.38 18.26 -25.95
C ARG A 155 7.39 17.15 -26.15
N HIS A 156 7.34 16.12 -25.32
CA HIS A 156 8.25 14.99 -25.41
C HIS A 156 8.11 14.23 -26.75
N LEU A 157 6.88 13.88 -27.14
CA LEU A 157 6.61 13.15 -28.40
C LEU A 157 6.98 13.97 -29.64
N LEU A 158 6.77 15.29 -29.59
CA LEU A 158 7.08 16.18 -30.71
C LEU A 158 8.57 16.45 -30.89
N LEU A 159 9.39 16.37 -29.84
CA LEU A 159 10.78 16.84 -29.88
C LEU A 159 11.82 15.72 -29.74
N SER A 160 11.56 14.69 -28.93
CA SER A 160 12.59 13.72 -28.53
C SER A 160 13.16 12.91 -29.69
N ASN A 161 12.34 12.58 -30.69
CA ASN A 161 12.72 11.81 -31.87
C ASN A 161 12.61 12.63 -33.17
N SER A 162 12.84 13.94 -33.08
CA SER A 162 12.61 14.87 -34.19
C SER A 162 13.89 15.60 -34.61
N VAL A 163 13.99 15.85 -35.90
CA VAL A 163 14.97 16.75 -36.51
C VAL A 163 14.26 18.08 -36.81
N ASP A 164 14.85 19.22 -36.43
CA ASP A 164 14.25 20.54 -36.68
C ASP A 164 14.82 21.15 -37.96
N ALA A 165 14.00 21.24 -39.01
CA ALA A 165 14.41 21.72 -40.33
C ALA A 165 14.18 23.23 -40.56
N ARG A 166 13.74 24.00 -39.54
CA ARG A 166 13.34 25.41 -39.69
C ARG A 166 14.53 26.37 -39.86
N GLU A 167 15.30 26.61 -38.80
CA GLU A 167 16.36 27.63 -38.74
C GLU A 167 17.75 26.97 -38.74
N GLY A 168 18.29 26.68 -39.93
CA GLY A 168 19.66 26.15 -40.06
C GLY A 168 19.83 24.65 -39.77
N GLY A 169 18.75 23.93 -39.45
CA GLY A 169 18.75 22.47 -39.31
C GLY A 169 19.41 22.00 -38.01
N THR A 170 18.65 21.76 -36.95
CA THR A 170 19.18 21.27 -35.67
C THR A 170 18.68 19.87 -35.34
N TRP A 171 19.55 19.08 -34.70
CA TRP A 171 19.18 17.77 -34.16
C TRP A 171 19.74 17.63 -32.73
N PRO A 172 18.93 17.87 -31.68
CA PRO A 172 19.41 17.92 -30.30
C PRO A 172 20.13 16.65 -29.83
N LEU A 173 19.60 15.47 -30.20
CA LEU A 173 20.22 14.19 -29.81
C LEU A 173 21.59 13.99 -30.46
N LEU A 174 21.76 14.42 -31.73
CA LEU A 174 23.06 14.41 -32.38
C LEU A 174 24.03 15.35 -31.67
N GLN A 175 23.61 16.58 -31.39
CA GLN A 175 24.44 17.56 -30.67
C GLN A 175 24.88 17.05 -29.29
N GLN A 176 23.98 16.43 -28.53
CA GLN A 176 24.30 15.79 -27.25
C GLN A 176 25.32 14.66 -27.43
N SER A 177 25.18 13.85 -28.49
CA SER A 177 26.13 12.77 -28.78
C SER A 177 27.53 13.30 -29.08
N LEU A 178 27.63 14.39 -29.85
CA LEU A 178 28.90 15.05 -30.16
C LEU A 178 29.56 15.63 -28.89
N ALA A 179 28.76 16.22 -27.99
CA ALA A 179 29.25 16.74 -26.72
C ALA A 179 29.83 15.66 -25.78
N VAL A 180 29.41 14.39 -25.96
CA VAL A 180 29.91 13.22 -25.22
C VAL A 180 31.09 12.55 -25.95
N GLY A 181 31.50 13.08 -27.10
CA GLY A 181 32.70 12.63 -27.83
C GLY A 181 32.45 11.78 -29.08
N ALA A 182 31.20 11.70 -29.55
CA ALA A 182 30.90 11.08 -30.84
C ALA A 182 31.33 12.00 -32.01
N ARG A 183 31.43 11.46 -33.23
CA ARG A 183 31.65 12.23 -34.47
C ARG A 183 30.53 11.98 -35.47
N VAL A 184 30.25 12.94 -36.35
CA VAL A 184 29.23 12.79 -37.39
C VAL A 184 29.71 11.84 -38.49
N VAL A 185 28.84 10.95 -38.96
CA VAL A 185 29.12 10.05 -40.10
C VAL A 185 28.67 10.71 -41.42
N ALA A 186 29.60 10.91 -42.35
CA ALA A 186 29.33 11.61 -43.61
C ALA A 186 28.63 10.75 -44.69
N ASP A 187 28.77 9.43 -44.67
CA ASP A 187 28.38 8.53 -45.77
C ASP A 187 26.98 7.87 -45.65
N ALA A 188 26.15 8.35 -44.72
CA ALA A 188 24.78 7.87 -44.47
C ALA A 188 24.63 6.41 -44.01
N ARG A 189 25.73 5.76 -43.60
CA ARG A 189 25.70 4.42 -42.97
C ARG A 189 25.90 4.55 -41.46
N GLY A 190 24.91 5.13 -40.79
CA GLY A 190 24.94 5.55 -39.38
C GLY A 190 24.81 7.08 -39.24
N ASP A 191 24.51 7.55 -38.02
CA ASP A 191 24.51 8.99 -37.72
C ASP A 191 25.81 9.43 -37.06
N ILE A 192 26.34 8.58 -36.18
CA ILE A 192 27.53 8.88 -35.39
C ILE A 192 28.56 7.76 -35.43
N GLU A 193 29.82 8.14 -35.29
CA GLU A 193 30.96 7.29 -34.98
C GLU A 193 31.26 7.42 -33.48
N LEU A 194 31.30 6.28 -32.78
CA LEU A 194 31.61 6.16 -31.37
C LEU A 194 33.13 6.30 -31.15
N PRO A 195 33.60 6.56 -29.92
CA PRO A 195 35.03 6.73 -29.64
C PRO A 195 35.92 5.53 -30.00
N ASP A 196 35.35 4.33 -30.09
CA ASP A 196 36.04 3.11 -30.51
C ASP A 196 36.10 2.91 -32.04
N GLY A 197 35.58 3.88 -32.81
CA GLY A 197 35.53 3.86 -34.28
C GLY A 197 34.33 3.08 -34.85
N SER A 198 33.51 2.45 -34.01
CA SER A 198 32.28 1.80 -34.46
C SER A 198 31.19 2.84 -34.77
N ARG A 199 30.21 2.47 -35.60
CA ARG A 199 29.13 3.37 -36.03
C ARG A 199 27.85 3.05 -35.28
N ALA A 200 26.98 4.06 -35.11
CA ALA A 200 25.66 3.86 -34.52
C ALA A 200 24.60 4.76 -35.15
N TRP A 201 23.36 4.26 -35.16
CA TRP A 201 22.16 5.06 -35.36
C TRP A 201 21.66 5.61 -34.03
N LEU A 202 21.15 6.83 -34.00
CA LEU A 202 20.53 7.45 -32.83
C LEU A 202 19.01 7.20 -32.79
N ASP A 203 18.50 6.78 -31.65
CA ASP A 203 17.06 6.63 -31.41
C ASP A 203 16.60 7.55 -30.26
N GLY A 204 15.75 8.51 -30.61
CA GLY A 204 15.13 9.43 -29.66
C GLY A 204 13.70 9.04 -29.25
N GLY A 205 13.16 7.96 -29.81
CA GLY A 205 11.79 7.52 -29.58
C GLY A 205 11.55 6.91 -28.20
N PRO A 206 10.41 6.21 -28.02
CA PRO A 206 10.10 5.52 -26.78
C PRO A 206 11.15 4.43 -26.47
N PRO A 207 11.55 4.23 -25.20
CA PRO A 207 12.55 3.25 -24.81
C PRO A 207 12.24 1.87 -25.36
N ARG A 208 13.06 1.42 -26.30
CA ARG A 208 12.91 0.13 -26.96
C ARG A 208 14.27 -0.37 -27.45
N PHE A 209 14.50 -1.67 -27.34
CA PHE A 209 15.58 -2.31 -28.07
C PHE A 209 15.24 -2.42 -29.56
N THR A 210 16.16 -1.94 -30.38
CA THR A 210 16.05 -2.00 -31.84
C THR A 210 17.24 -2.80 -32.38
N GLU A 211 16.95 -3.82 -33.18
CA GLU A 211 17.97 -4.63 -33.84
C GLU A 211 18.89 -3.76 -34.72
N PRO A 212 20.16 -4.14 -34.92
CA PRO A 212 21.07 -3.43 -35.81
C PRO A 212 20.47 -3.27 -37.22
N GLN A 213 20.63 -2.07 -37.80
CA GLN A 213 20.14 -1.73 -39.13
C GLN A 213 21.32 -1.74 -40.10
N ASP A 214 21.29 -2.65 -41.08
CA ASP A 214 22.42 -2.92 -41.98
C ASP A 214 23.73 -3.23 -41.23
N GLY A 215 23.63 -3.95 -40.11
CA GLY A 215 24.76 -4.27 -39.24
C GLY A 215 25.25 -3.12 -38.35
N VAL A 216 24.61 -1.94 -38.43
CA VAL A 216 24.93 -0.78 -37.59
C VAL A 216 24.01 -0.76 -36.36
N PRO A 217 24.53 -0.81 -35.12
CA PRO A 217 23.71 -0.82 -33.91
C PRO A 217 22.92 0.49 -33.73
N VAL A 218 21.86 0.41 -32.92
CA VAL A 218 21.03 1.55 -32.56
C VAL A 218 21.31 1.95 -31.11
N LEU A 219 21.75 3.19 -30.91
CA LEU A 219 22.01 3.81 -29.61
C LEU A 219 20.83 4.67 -29.19
N HIS A 220 20.17 4.26 -28.11
CA HIS A 220 19.03 4.99 -27.57
C HIS A 220 19.46 6.24 -26.78
N ARG A 221 18.66 7.31 -26.81
CA ARG A 221 18.95 8.59 -26.14
C ARG A 221 19.28 8.48 -24.65
N ILE A 222 18.73 7.49 -23.95
CA ILE A 222 19.02 7.26 -22.53
C ILE A 222 20.53 7.07 -22.29
N ALA A 223 21.22 6.37 -23.19
CA ALA A 223 22.67 6.17 -23.05
C ALA A 223 23.42 7.49 -23.24
N VAL A 224 23.06 8.25 -24.28
CA VAL A 224 23.63 9.58 -24.60
C VAL A 224 23.41 10.57 -23.45
N GLU A 225 22.19 10.64 -22.92
CA GLU A 225 21.82 11.51 -21.79
C GLU A 225 22.64 11.23 -20.53
N HIS A 226 23.19 10.03 -20.37
CA HIS A 226 24.04 9.63 -19.24
C HIS A 226 25.53 9.63 -19.59
N GLY A 227 25.90 10.18 -20.75
CA GLY A 227 27.30 10.28 -21.16
C GLY A 227 27.90 8.95 -21.60
N ARG A 228 27.09 7.95 -21.95
CA ARG A 228 27.54 6.60 -22.32
C ARG A 228 27.28 6.32 -23.80
N LEU A 229 28.36 6.16 -24.56
CA LEU A 229 28.36 5.84 -25.99
C LEU A 229 28.69 4.34 -26.20
N ALA A 230 27.83 3.46 -25.68
CA ALA A 230 28.00 2.01 -25.79
C ALA A 230 26.82 1.39 -26.54
N ALA A 231 27.09 0.81 -27.71
CA ALA A 231 26.09 0.09 -28.49
C ALA A 231 25.55 -1.14 -27.74
N PRO A 232 24.24 -1.45 -27.81
CA PRO A 232 23.66 -2.69 -27.29
C PRO A 232 24.31 -3.95 -27.90
N LEU A 233 24.34 -5.04 -27.14
CA LEU A 233 24.79 -6.36 -27.62
C LEU A 233 23.67 -7.15 -28.31
N GLY A 234 22.46 -7.06 -27.77
CA GLY A 234 21.33 -7.87 -28.23
C GLY A 234 20.14 -7.80 -27.28
N ASN A 235 19.13 -8.61 -27.58
CA ASN A 235 17.93 -8.77 -26.76
C ASN A 235 17.62 -10.24 -26.43
N SER A 236 18.68 -11.04 -26.28
CA SER A 236 18.59 -12.41 -25.77
C SER A 236 19.05 -12.44 -24.30
N ALA A 237 18.45 -13.33 -23.49
CA ALA A 237 18.90 -13.57 -22.12
C ALA A 237 19.64 -14.91 -22.06
N GLU A 238 20.77 -14.92 -21.35
CA GLU A 238 21.57 -16.14 -21.12
C GLU A 238 21.04 -16.96 -19.92
N ALA A 239 20.16 -16.37 -19.11
CA ALA A 239 19.60 -17.03 -17.93
C ALA A 239 18.62 -18.15 -18.31
N GLU A 240 18.72 -19.28 -17.63
CA GLU A 240 17.78 -20.41 -17.78
C GLU A 240 16.42 -20.06 -17.14
N LEU A 241 15.55 -19.44 -17.92
CA LEU A 241 14.22 -18.97 -17.53
C LEU A 241 13.13 -19.80 -18.22
N ALA A 242 11.98 -19.92 -17.56
CA ALA A 242 10.78 -20.45 -18.21
C ALA A 242 10.35 -19.55 -19.37
N ALA A 243 9.62 -20.08 -20.35
CA ALA A 243 9.28 -19.35 -21.58
C ALA A 243 8.52 -18.03 -21.32
N ASP A 244 7.61 -18.01 -20.34
CA ASP A 244 6.86 -16.82 -19.91
C ASP A 244 7.76 -15.80 -19.20
N GLN A 245 8.62 -16.24 -18.29
CA GLN A 245 9.63 -15.42 -17.62
C GLN A 245 10.64 -14.83 -18.61
N LEU A 246 11.11 -15.62 -19.57
CA LEU A 246 12.04 -15.20 -20.62
C LEU A 246 11.39 -14.12 -21.48
N ALA A 247 10.15 -14.33 -21.94
CA ALA A 247 9.41 -13.34 -22.72
C ALA A 247 9.26 -11.99 -21.99
N ALA A 248 9.01 -12.02 -20.68
CA ALA A 248 8.97 -10.82 -19.84
C ALA A 248 10.36 -10.15 -19.73
N VAL A 249 11.41 -10.92 -19.43
CA VAL A 249 12.78 -10.40 -19.28
C VAL A 249 13.32 -9.81 -20.58
N THR A 250 13.04 -10.43 -21.73
CA THR A 250 13.48 -9.97 -23.05
C THR A 250 12.47 -9.04 -23.74
N HIS A 251 11.48 -8.50 -23.01
CA HIS A 251 10.53 -7.56 -23.59
C HIS A 251 11.27 -6.38 -24.24
N SER A 252 10.99 -6.09 -25.51
CA SER A 252 11.75 -5.10 -26.27
C SER A 252 11.44 -3.66 -25.86
N GLY A 253 10.32 -3.37 -25.21
CA GLY A 253 9.95 -2.03 -24.73
C GLY A 253 10.38 -1.72 -23.30
N GLY A 254 10.33 -0.44 -22.91
CA GLY A 254 10.61 0.00 -21.53
C GLY A 254 9.46 -0.20 -20.55
N ALA A 255 8.20 -0.15 -21.03
CA ALA A 255 7.01 -0.33 -20.20
C ALA A 255 6.43 -1.74 -20.37
N ALA A 256 6.12 -2.42 -19.26
CA ALA A 256 5.47 -3.73 -19.30
C ALA A 256 4.72 -4.00 -17.99
N ARG A 257 3.55 -4.64 -18.12
CA ARG A 257 2.80 -5.24 -17.02
C ARG A 257 3.14 -6.72 -16.92
N ILE A 258 3.58 -7.15 -15.75
CA ILE A 258 3.88 -8.55 -15.47
C ILE A 258 2.91 -9.01 -14.40
N ILE A 259 1.92 -9.78 -14.81
CA ILE A 259 0.96 -10.40 -13.91
C ILE A 259 1.57 -11.71 -13.43
N ALA A 260 1.97 -11.75 -12.18
CA ALA A 260 2.79 -12.82 -11.64
C ALA A 260 2.13 -13.42 -10.41
N PRO A 261 1.39 -14.53 -10.54
CA PRO A 261 0.78 -15.24 -9.42
C PRO A 261 1.76 -15.56 -8.29
N ALA A 262 1.26 -15.85 -7.09
CA ALA A 262 2.10 -16.34 -6.00
C ALA A 262 3.02 -17.49 -6.46
N GLY A 263 4.30 -17.45 -6.11
CA GLY A 263 5.25 -18.51 -6.46
C GLY A 263 5.68 -18.57 -7.93
N SER A 264 5.36 -17.57 -8.77
CA SER A 264 5.72 -17.56 -10.20
C SER A 264 7.12 -17.01 -10.52
N GLY A 265 7.87 -16.56 -9.51
CA GLY A 265 9.23 -16.01 -9.70
C GLY A 265 9.30 -14.51 -9.96
N LYS A 266 8.36 -13.70 -9.44
CA LYS A 266 8.34 -12.21 -9.50
C LYS A 266 9.72 -11.57 -9.37
N THR A 267 10.38 -11.83 -8.23
CA THR A 267 11.67 -11.23 -7.89
C THR A 267 12.75 -11.65 -8.88
N ARG A 268 12.73 -12.91 -9.36
CA ARG A 268 13.67 -13.40 -10.37
C ARG A 268 13.50 -12.66 -11.70
N VAL A 269 12.27 -12.48 -12.17
CA VAL A 269 11.98 -11.71 -13.40
C VAL A 269 12.45 -10.27 -13.26
N LEU A 270 12.23 -9.62 -12.12
CA LEU A 270 12.71 -8.26 -11.85
C LEU A 270 14.25 -8.15 -11.89
N THR A 271 14.96 -9.04 -11.19
CA THR A 271 16.43 -9.00 -11.13
C THR A 271 17.06 -9.33 -12.47
N GLU A 272 16.52 -10.33 -13.19
CA GLU A 272 17.01 -10.68 -14.53
C GLU A 272 16.67 -9.61 -15.56
N ARG A 273 15.54 -8.90 -15.43
CA ARG A 273 15.26 -7.73 -16.27
C ARG A 273 16.28 -6.61 -16.03
N ALA A 274 16.63 -6.33 -14.79
CA ALA A 274 17.66 -5.33 -14.48
C ALA A 274 19.02 -5.71 -15.11
N ARG A 275 19.40 -6.98 -14.97
CA ARG A 275 20.60 -7.56 -15.58
C ARG A 275 20.59 -7.42 -17.09
N HIS A 276 19.48 -7.78 -17.73
CA HIS A 276 19.28 -7.67 -19.17
C HIS A 276 19.46 -6.24 -19.68
N LEU A 277 18.84 -5.26 -19.02
CA LEU A 277 18.95 -3.85 -19.40
C LEU A 277 20.38 -3.31 -19.26
N VAL A 278 21.11 -3.72 -18.22
CA VAL A 278 22.48 -3.25 -17.98
C VAL A 278 23.51 -3.96 -18.86
N GLN A 279 23.39 -5.27 -19.03
CA GLN A 279 24.42 -6.09 -19.68
C GLN A 279 24.19 -6.25 -21.17
N GLN A 280 22.93 -6.53 -21.58
CA GLN A 280 22.58 -6.78 -22.98
C GLN A 280 22.24 -5.48 -23.72
N TRP A 281 21.38 -4.64 -23.15
CA TRP A 281 21.08 -3.34 -23.75
C TRP A 281 22.19 -2.30 -23.49
N ARG A 282 23.13 -2.61 -22.59
CA ARG A 282 24.25 -1.73 -22.21
C ARG A 282 23.81 -0.35 -21.72
N LEU A 283 22.61 -0.27 -21.14
CA LEU A 283 22.11 0.96 -20.54
C LEU A 283 22.92 1.30 -19.27
N PRO A 284 23.11 2.60 -18.99
CA PRO A 284 23.79 3.02 -17.76
C PRO A 284 22.95 2.63 -16.53
N PRO A 285 23.55 1.96 -15.52
CA PRO A 285 22.84 1.59 -14.29
C PRO A 285 22.19 2.78 -13.57
N SER A 286 22.77 3.98 -13.71
CA SER A 286 22.23 5.24 -13.18
C SER A 286 20.89 5.68 -13.79
N ALA A 287 20.49 5.10 -14.92
CA ALA A 287 19.20 5.35 -15.57
C ALA A 287 18.09 4.38 -15.11
N ILE A 288 18.45 3.30 -14.42
CA ILE A 288 17.55 2.22 -14.04
C ILE A 288 17.38 2.25 -12.52
N THR A 289 16.13 2.30 -12.07
CA THR A 289 15.81 2.26 -10.64
C THR A 289 14.86 1.10 -10.36
N LEU A 290 15.26 0.22 -9.45
CA LEU A 290 14.46 -0.87 -8.93
C LEU A 290 13.80 -0.43 -7.62
N ILE A 291 12.48 -0.42 -7.63
CA ILE A 291 11.62 -0.05 -6.51
C ILE A 291 11.15 -1.32 -5.80
N ALA A 292 11.62 -1.50 -4.57
CA ALA A 292 11.17 -2.56 -3.68
C ALA A 292 10.05 -2.06 -2.75
N PHE A 293 9.10 -2.94 -2.42
CA PHE A 293 7.95 -2.59 -1.57
C PHE A 293 8.34 -2.26 -0.13
N ASN A 294 9.31 -2.97 0.44
CA ASN A 294 9.77 -2.77 1.81
C ASN A 294 11.29 -2.93 1.94
N LYS A 295 11.82 -2.65 3.13
CA LYS A 295 13.26 -2.69 3.40
C LYS A 295 13.86 -4.09 3.24
N ARG A 296 13.16 -5.14 3.66
CA ARG A 296 13.61 -6.54 3.51
C ARG A 296 13.71 -6.93 2.03
N ALA A 297 12.69 -6.62 1.23
CA ALA A 297 12.69 -6.84 -0.21
C ALA A 297 13.82 -6.06 -0.90
N GLN A 298 14.07 -4.81 -0.46
CA GLN A 298 15.19 -4.02 -0.95
C GLN A 298 16.54 -4.70 -0.68
N GLU A 299 16.77 -5.20 0.52
CA GLU A 299 18.00 -5.90 0.89
C GLU A 299 18.18 -7.20 0.08
N GLU A 300 17.12 -7.99 -0.06
CA GLU A 300 17.15 -9.23 -0.85
C GLU A 300 17.48 -8.95 -2.32
N ILE A 301 16.78 -7.99 -2.94
CA ILE A 301 17.00 -7.64 -4.35
C ILE A 301 18.42 -7.09 -4.53
N SER A 302 18.90 -6.26 -3.61
CA SER A 302 20.27 -5.72 -3.66
C SER A 302 21.32 -6.83 -3.60
N ALA A 303 21.11 -7.85 -2.77
CA ALA A 303 22.00 -9.00 -2.69
C ALA A 303 21.99 -9.82 -3.99
N ARG A 304 20.82 -10.00 -4.62
CA ARG A 304 20.67 -10.73 -5.89
C ARG A 304 21.24 -9.97 -7.10
N THR A 305 21.37 -8.65 -7.02
CA THR A 305 21.93 -7.79 -8.08
C THR A 305 23.28 -7.18 -7.69
N ALA A 306 24.01 -7.79 -6.76
CA ALA A 306 25.29 -7.26 -6.26
C ALA A 306 26.35 -7.14 -7.37
N ASP A 307 26.20 -7.88 -8.47
CA ASP A 307 27.08 -7.85 -9.62
C ASP A 307 26.78 -6.70 -10.62
N LEU A 308 25.76 -5.86 -10.34
CA LEU A 308 25.38 -4.69 -11.14
C LEU A 308 25.77 -3.38 -10.42
N PRO A 309 27.04 -2.96 -10.48
CA PRO A 309 27.49 -1.75 -9.78
C PRO A 309 26.76 -0.51 -10.30
N GLY A 310 26.34 0.35 -9.37
CA GLY A 310 25.64 1.59 -9.67
C GLY A 310 24.13 1.46 -9.93
N LEU A 311 23.58 0.23 -9.94
CA LEU A 311 22.13 0.03 -10.00
C LEU A 311 21.47 0.53 -8.72
N GLN A 312 20.42 1.33 -8.86
CA GLN A 312 19.69 1.85 -7.70
C GLN A 312 18.60 0.88 -7.27
N VAL A 313 18.72 0.31 -6.07
CA VAL A 313 17.66 -0.50 -5.43
C VAL A 313 17.17 0.23 -4.19
N ARG A 314 15.94 0.77 -4.22
CA ARG A 314 15.39 1.64 -3.18
C ARG A 314 13.93 1.32 -2.89
N THR A 315 13.44 1.69 -1.70
CA THR A 315 11.99 1.80 -1.44
C THR A 315 11.47 3.16 -1.92
N LEU A 316 10.15 3.30 -2.09
CA LEU A 316 9.53 4.58 -2.46
C LEU A 316 9.79 5.70 -1.43
N ASN A 317 9.76 5.39 -0.14
CA ASN A 317 10.11 6.36 0.89
C ASN A 317 11.58 6.76 0.82
N ALA A 318 12.49 5.82 0.55
CA ALA A 318 13.92 6.11 0.45
C ALA A 318 14.25 7.01 -0.77
N ILE A 319 13.59 6.81 -1.91
CA ILE A 319 13.74 7.71 -3.07
C ILE A 319 13.08 9.07 -2.80
N ALA A 320 11.90 9.11 -2.18
CA ALA A 320 11.23 10.35 -1.83
C ALA A 320 12.06 11.21 -0.87
N LEU A 321 12.64 10.59 0.17
CA LEU A 321 13.55 11.24 1.11
C LEU A 321 14.82 11.77 0.40
N ALA A 322 15.38 11.00 -0.54
CA ALA A 322 16.55 11.43 -1.30
C ALA A 322 16.24 12.64 -2.20
N ILE A 323 15.05 12.69 -2.81
CA ILE A 323 14.56 13.79 -3.63
C ILE A 323 14.42 15.08 -2.78
N ILE A 324 13.68 15.03 -1.66
CA ILE A 324 13.45 16.22 -0.83
C ILE A 324 14.72 16.75 -0.14
N ASN A 325 15.75 15.91 0.00
CA ASN A 325 17.05 16.30 0.56
C ASN A 325 18.09 16.67 -0.52
N GLY A 326 17.75 16.54 -1.80
CA GLY A 326 18.67 16.79 -2.92
C GLY A 326 19.93 15.94 -2.83
N SER A 327 19.79 14.69 -2.39
CA SER A 327 20.90 13.72 -2.38
C SER A 327 21.20 13.33 -3.82
N ALA A 328 22.47 13.32 -4.23
CA ALA A 328 22.83 12.92 -5.59
C ALA A 328 22.23 11.54 -5.91
N PRO A 329 21.65 11.35 -7.12
CA PRO A 329 21.70 12.23 -8.30
C PRO A 329 20.56 13.28 -8.38
N PHE A 330 19.75 13.47 -7.35
CA PHE A 330 18.60 14.39 -7.38
C PHE A 330 19.00 15.86 -7.27
N ALA A 331 18.11 16.74 -7.74
CA ALA A 331 18.35 18.19 -7.74
C ALA A 331 18.60 18.70 -6.32
N ARG A 332 19.64 19.52 -6.15
CA ARG A 332 20.01 20.13 -4.86
C ARG A 332 18.81 20.88 -4.29
N GLN A 333 18.56 20.68 -2.99
CA GLN A 333 17.47 21.33 -2.28
C GLN A 333 18.02 22.40 -1.33
N PRO A 334 17.29 23.52 -1.13
CA PRO A 334 17.74 24.61 -0.26
C PRO A 334 17.78 24.21 1.22
N GLN A 335 17.05 23.15 1.59
CA GLN A 335 16.92 22.68 2.96
C GLN A 335 17.05 21.16 2.98
N ARG A 336 17.48 20.63 4.13
CA ARG A 336 17.49 19.19 4.43
C ARG A 336 16.53 18.90 5.57
N PHE A 337 15.84 17.78 5.45
CA PHE A 337 14.87 17.27 6.39
C PHE A 337 15.43 16.07 7.17
N ASN A 338 15.22 16.10 8.48
CA ASN A 338 15.44 14.96 9.37
C ASN A 338 14.18 14.10 9.44
N THR A 339 14.34 12.79 9.65
CA THR A 339 13.21 11.88 9.83
C THR A 339 12.82 11.79 11.31
N ILE A 340 11.52 11.76 11.59
CA ILE A 340 10.98 11.47 12.93
C ILE A 340 10.22 10.15 12.96
N ASP A 341 10.14 9.53 14.13
CA ASP A 341 9.45 8.26 14.33
C ASP A 341 8.01 8.41 14.87
N GLU A 342 7.27 7.31 14.95
CA GLU A 342 5.89 7.31 15.44
C GLU A 342 5.74 7.87 16.88
N PRO A 343 6.60 7.51 17.86
CA PRO A 343 6.62 8.17 19.17
C PRO A 343 6.68 9.71 19.09
N GLU A 344 7.52 10.26 18.22
CA GLU A 344 7.61 11.70 18.02
C GLU A 344 6.36 12.27 17.35
N VAL A 345 5.80 11.60 16.35
CA VAL A 345 4.51 11.98 15.73
C VAL A 345 3.41 12.04 16.78
N ARG A 346 3.29 11.01 17.63
CA ARG A 346 2.31 10.97 18.73
C ARG A 346 2.46 12.15 19.68
N ARG A 347 3.69 12.49 20.03
CA ARG A 347 4.00 13.67 20.87
C ARG A 347 3.58 14.97 20.19
N LEU A 348 3.82 15.13 18.89
CA LEU A 348 3.41 16.32 18.13
C LEU A 348 1.89 16.49 18.14
N ILE A 349 1.15 15.42 17.83
CA ILE A 349 -0.31 15.43 17.85
C ILE A 349 -0.83 15.75 19.25
N GLY A 350 -0.25 15.16 20.31
CA GLY A 350 -0.64 15.42 21.70
C GLY A 350 -0.46 16.87 22.17
N ARG A 351 0.34 17.69 21.46
CA ARG A 351 0.43 19.15 21.71
C ARG A 351 -0.70 19.94 21.04
N MET A 352 -1.33 19.38 20.01
CA MET A 352 -2.35 20.04 19.19
C MET A 352 -3.76 19.61 19.57
N VAL A 353 -3.91 18.35 19.98
CA VAL A 353 -5.17 17.70 20.29
C VAL A 353 -5.17 17.25 21.75
N LYS A 354 -6.23 17.58 22.47
CA LYS A 354 -6.46 17.07 23.82
C LYS A 354 -7.23 15.78 23.75
N PHE A 355 -6.57 14.68 24.09
CA PHE A 355 -7.20 13.38 24.13
C PHE A 355 -7.89 13.12 25.46
N PRO A 356 -9.19 12.78 25.48
CA PRO A 356 -9.83 12.26 26.68
C PRO A 356 -9.08 11.01 27.15
N ARG A 357 -8.75 10.94 28.44
CA ARG A 357 -8.11 9.75 29.02
C ARG A 357 -9.13 8.62 29.12
N VAL A 358 -9.30 7.90 28.01
CA VAL A 358 -10.07 6.66 27.98
C VAL A 358 -9.09 5.52 28.22
N ARG A 359 -9.28 4.82 29.34
CA ARG A 359 -8.44 3.68 29.71
C ARG A 359 -8.50 2.62 28.60
N ASN A 360 -7.33 2.23 28.09
CA ASN A 360 -7.14 1.11 27.14
C ASN A 360 -7.71 1.34 25.74
N SER A 361 -7.88 2.61 25.39
CA SER A 361 -7.85 3.05 24.00
C SER A 361 -6.56 3.81 23.77
N ASP A 362 -6.01 3.66 22.58
CA ASP A 362 -5.04 4.60 22.05
C ASP A 362 -5.81 5.62 21.19
N PRO A 363 -6.24 6.76 21.77
CA PRO A 363 -7.01 7.75 21.01
C PRO A 363 -6.18 8.43 19.92
N VAL A 364 -4.85 8.27 19.95
CA VAL A 364 -3.95 8.81 18.92
C VAL A 364 -3.94 7.91 17.68
N ALA A 365 -4.23 6.61 17.82
CA ALA A 365 -4.22 5.67 16.70
C ALA A 365 -5.14 6.10 15.55
N THR A 366 -6.39 6.49 15.84
CA THR A 366 -7.34 6.98 14.81
C THR A 366 -6.79 8.23 14.11
N TRP A 367 -6.09 9.10 14.84
CA TRP A 367 -5.46 10.29 14.26
C TRP A 367 -4.28 9.94 13.34
N LEU A 368 -3.46 8.95 13.70
CA LEU A 368 -2.39 8.45 12.84
C LEU A 368 -2.95 7.84 11.55
N GLU A 369 -4.03 7.07 11.64
CA GLU A 369 -4.72 6.51 10.47
C GLU A 369 -5.32 7.61 9.57
N ALA A 370 -5.93 8.63 10.17
CA ALA A 370 -6.44 9.79 9.44
C ALA A 370 -5.31 10.56 8.72
N LEU A 371 -4.16 10.76 9.37
CA LEU A 371 -2.97 11.39 8.77
C LEU A 371 -2.45 10.59 7.57
N SER A 372 -2.39 9.26 7.69
CA SER A 372 -1.96 8.38 6.61
C SER A 372 -2.95 8.39 5.44
N LEU A 373 -4.26 8.33 5.72
CA LEU A 373 -5.30 8.40 4.69
C LEU A 373 -5.27 9.74 3.92
N ALA A 374 -5.03 10.85 4.61
CA ALA A 374 -4.93 12.17 3.97
C ALA A 374 -3.71 12.26 3.03
N ARG A 375 -2.57 11.69 3.44
CA ARG A 375 -1.30 11.78 2.70
C ARG A 375 -1.13 10.68 1.68
N LEU A 376 -1.06 9.43 2.13
CA LEU A 376 -0.83 8.27 1.26
C LEU A 376 -2.08 7.90 0.46
N GLY A 377 -3.25 8.00 1.08
CA GLY A 377 -4.54 7.80 0.42
C GLY A 377 -4.93 8.93 -0.53
N LEU A 378 -4.22 10.07 -0.50
CA LEU A 378 -4.53 11.28 -1.27
C LEU A 378 -5.99 11.72 -1.09
N VAL A 379 -6.48 11.69 0.16
CA VAL A 379 -7.84 12.12 0.49
C VAL A 379 -7.82 13.52 1.08
N ASP A 380 -8.73 14.38 0.62
CA ASP A 380 -8.92 15.71 1.18
C ASP A 380 -9.14 15.65 2.71
N PRO A 381 -8.41 16.43 3.53
CA PRO A 381 -8.53 16.38 4.99
C PRO A 381 -9.95 16.57 5.55
N GLN A 382 -10.80 17.38 4.92
CA GLN A 382 -12.20 17.55 5.32
C GLN A 382 -13.01 16.27 5.05
N LYS A 383 -12.73 15.59 3.93
CA LYS A 383 -13.33 14.30 3.62
C LYS A 383 -12.81 13.20 4.54
N VAL A 384 -11.55 13.26 4.96
CA VAL A 384 -11.02 12.35 5.99
C VAL A 384 -11.78 12.55 7.29
N GLU A 385 -11.88 13.78 7.79
CA GLU A 385 -12.57 14.10 9.04
C GLU A 385 -14.01 13.56 9.08
N SER A 386 -14.78 13.81 8.01
CA SER A 386 -16.17 13.32 7.91
C SER A 386 -16.31 11.80 7.88
N ARG A 387 -15.25 11.03 7.53
CA ARG A 387 -15.30 9.55 7.54
C ARG A 387 -15.25 8.95 8.93
N TYR A 388 -14.76 9.69 9.92
CA TYR A 388 -14.49 9.18 11.26
C TYR A 388 -15.58 9.58 12.30
N ASP A 389 -16.75 10.05 11.85
CA ASP A 389 -17.95 10.29 12.69
C ASP A 389 -17.68 11.06 14.01
N GLY A 390 -16.73 11.99 14.01
CA GLY A 390 -16.36 12.81 15.17
C GLY A 390 -15.19 12.29 16.02
N GLU A 391 -14.63 11.10 15.74
CA GLU A 391 -13.44 10.59 16.47
C GLU A 391 -12.19 11.47 16.25
N VAL A 392 -12.11 12.16 15.11
CA VAL A 392 -11.04 13.08 14.74
C VAL A 392 -11.60 14.49 14.46
N GLU A 393 -12.54 14.96 15.27
CA GLU A 393 -13.10 16.31 15.15
C GLU A 393 -11.99 17.39 15.12
N GLY A 394 -12.06 18.28 14.12
CA GLY A 394 -11.05 19.31 13.85
C GLY A 394 -9.81 18.79 13.09
N PHE A 395 -9.86 17.58 12.53
CA PHE A 395 -8.72 16.98 11.83
C PHE A 395 -8.19 17.84 10.69
N ALA A 396 -9.04 18.48 9.88
CA ALA A 396 -8.58 19.29 8.75
C ALA A 396 -7.65 20.44 9.20
N ASP A 397 -7.99 21.12 10.30
CA ASP A 397 -7.18 22.20 10.87
C ASP A 397 -5.90 21.67 11.51
N VAL A 398 -5.99 20.56 12.25
CA VAL A 398 -4.84 19.93 12.89
C VAL A 398 -3.86 19.40 11.86
N PHE A 399 -4.34 18.84 10.74
CA PHE A 399 -3.51 18.37 9.63
C PHE A 399 -2.60 19.47 9.09
N LEU A 400 -3.16 20.66 8.83
CA LEU A 400 -2.39 21.82 8.35
C LEU A 400 -1.37 22.30 9.39
N ARG A 401 -1.78 22.40 10.66
CA ARG A 401 -0.89 22.79 11.76
C ARG A 401 0.24 21.78 11.97
N TYR A 402 -0.07 20.50 11.90
CA TYR A 402 0.87 19.39 12.01
C TYR A 402 1.98 19.50 10.96
N ARG A 403 1.60 19.64 9.68
CA ARG A 403 2.56 19.82 8.58
C ARG A 403 3.38 21.12 8.71
N THR A 404 2.77 22.18 9.22
CA THR A 404 3.46 23.45 9.50
C THR A 404 4.55 23.28 10.57
N GLU A 405 4.26 22.55 11.65
CA GLU A 405 5.25 22.26 12.70
C GLU A 405 6.38 21.36 12.19
N LEU A 406 6.08 20.35 11.37
CA LEU A 406 7.10 19.55 10.68
C LEU A 406 8.02 20.44 9.82
N ALA A 407 7.44 21.32 9.01
CA ALA A 407 8.22 22.23 8.17
C ALA A 407 9.10 23.17 8.99
N ARG A 408 8.60 23.74 10.09
CA ARG A 408 9.38 24.60 11.00
C ARG A 408 10.56 23.87 11.65
N ALA A 409 10.39 22.59 11.94
CA ALA A 409 11.42 21.76 12.53
C ALA A 409 12.41 21.16 11.50
N ASN A 410 12.24 21.44 10.20
CA ASN A 410 12.92 20.72 9.12
C ASN A 410 12.82 19.20 9.31
N ALA A 411 11.62 18.71 9.64
CA ALA A 411 11.35 17.32 9.93
C ALA A 411 10.31 16.74 8.97
N VAL A 412 10.39 15.43 8.72
CA VAL A 412 9.38 14.65 8.00
C VAL A 412 9.15 13.33 8.72
N ASP A 413 7.89 12.91 8.84
CA ASP A 413 7.56 11.53 9.23
C ASP A 413 7.60 10.60 8.01
N TYR A 414 7.25 9.33 8.19
CA TYR A 414 7.31 8.33 7.12
C TYR A 414 6.45 8.72 5.90
N ASP A 415 5.19 9.12 6.10
CA ASP A 415 4.26 9.45 5.01
C ASP A 415 4.59 10.79 4.36
N GLU A 416 5.04 11.77 5.17
CA GLU A 416 5.38 13.11 4.70
C GLU A 416 6.58 13.07 3.74
N GLN A 417 7.47 12.08 3.83
CA GLN A 417 8.54 11.88 2.83
C GLN A 417 7.97 11.80 1.41
N VAL A 418 6.96 10.94 1.21
CA VAL A 418 6.32 10.73 -0.09
C VAL A 418 5.47 11.94 -0.48
N PHE A 419 4.64 12.44 0.45
CA PHE A 419 3.73 13.55 0.18
C PHE A 419 4.49 14.83 -0.23
N LYS A 420 5.56 15.17 0.49
CA LYS A 420 6.42 16.33 0.22
C LYS A 420 7.20 16.17 -1.09
N ALA A 421 7.68 14.96 -1.40
CA ALA A 421 8.33 14.70 -2.68
C ALA A 421 7.37 14.93 -3.85
N ILE A 422 6.12 14.48 -3.75
CA ILE A 422 5.09 14.75 -4.77
C ILE A 422 4.84 16.26 -4.90
N GLU A 423 4.68 17.00 -3.81
CA GLU A 423 4.52 18.46 -3.86
C GLU A 423 5.69 19.16 -4.56
N LEU A 424 6.93 18.77 -4.23
CA LEU A 424 8.13 19.30 -4.87
C LEU A 424 8.14 19.00 -6.38
N LEU A 425 7.92 17.74 -6.76
CA LEU A 425 7.92 17.31 -8.15
C LEU A 425 6.76 17.90 -8.95
N LEU A 426 5.61 18.21 -8.35
CA LEU A 426 4.50 18.89 -9.03
C LEU A 426 4.78 20.38 -9.23
N ARG A 427 5.49 21.02 -8.30
CA ARG A 427 5.78 22.46 -8.32
C ARG A 427 7.00 22.82 -9.17
N ASP A 428 8.01 21.95 -9.20
CA ASP A 428 9.32 22.22 -9.78
C ASP A 428 9.63 21.25 -10.94
N PRO A 429 9.37 21.66 -12.20
CA PRO A 429 9.69 20.87 -13.38
C PRO A 429 11.18 20.52 -13.53
N GLN A 430 12.10 21.35 -13.04
CA GLN A 430 13.53 21.10 -13.14
C GLN A 430 13.98 20.01 -12.17
N ALA A 431 13.48 20.07 -10.92
CA ALA A 431 13.67 18.99 -9.96
C ALA A 431 13.06 17.68 -10.48
N ARG A 432 11.87 17.75 -11.11
CA ARG A 432 11.21 16.61 -11.74
C ARG A 432 12.02 16.03 -12.89
N ALA A 433 12.52 16.84 -13.82
CA ALA A 433 13.36 16.37 -14.92
C ALA A 433 14.66 15.70 -14.44
N THR A 434 15.26 16.24 -13.37
CA THR A 434 16.45 15.64 -12.75
C THR A 434 16.14 14.27 -12.13
N ALA A 435 15.00 14.13 -11.45
CA ALA A 435 14.55 12.86 -10.90
C ALA A 435 14.23 11.84 -12.00
N GLN A 436 13.54 12.27 -13.06
CA GLN A 436 13.20 11.45 -14.24
C GLN A 436 14.45 10.93 -14.96
N ARG A 437 15.51 11.73 -15.06
CA ARG A 437 16.80 11.28 -15.65
C ARG A 437 17.39 10.08 -14.90
N SER A 438 17.19 10.00 -13.60
CA SER A 438 17.65 8.87 -12.76
C SER A 438 16.68 7.68 -12.75
N CYS A 439 15.47 7.88 -13.27
CA CYS A 439 14.36 6.94 -13.26
C CYS A 439 13.84 6.64 -14.67
N ARG A 440 14.73 6.68 -15.69
CA ARG A 440 14.34 6.47 -17.10
C ARG A 440 13.69 5.12 -17.33
N LEU A 441 14.11 4.09 -16.59
CA LEU A 441 13.38 2.83 -16.48
C LEU A 441 13.14 2.51 -15.01
N LEU A 442 11.87 2.32 -14.65
CA LEU A 442 11.47 1.90 -13.31
C LEU A 442 11.07 0.43 -13.33
N LEU A 443 11.71 -0.37 -12.49
CA LEU A 443 11.33 -1.76 -12.24
C LEU A 443 10.65 -1.81 -10.87
N VAL A 444 9.35 -2.07 -10.82
CA VAL A 444 8.54 -1.90 -9.60
C VAL A 444 8.00 -3.24 -9.13
N ASP A 445 8.38 -3.63 -7.92
CA ASP A 445 7.87 -4.83 -7.24
C ASP A 445 6.57 -4.55 -6.49
N GLU A 446 5.77 -5.60 -6.29
CA GLU A 446 4.45 -5.60 -5.63
C GLU A 446 3.57 -4.41 -6.03
N PHE A 447 3.43 -4.18 -7.33
CA PHE A 447 2.73 -3.03 -7.90
C PHE A 447 1.29 -2.87 -7.38
N GLN A 448 0.63 -3.97 -7.01
CA GLN A 448 -0.72 -3.95 -6.46
C GLN A 448 -0.83 -3.29 -5.08
N ASP A 449 0.27 -3.18 -4.33
CA ASP A 449 0.30 -2.65 -2.96
C ASP A 449 0.62 -1.15 -2.91
N LEU A 450 0.78 -0.51 -4.08
CA LEU A 450 0.98 0.92 -4.16
C LEU A 450 -0.28 1.64 -3.67
N THR A 451 -0.07 2.61 -2.77
CA THR A 451 -1.11 3.57 -2.38
C THR A 451 -1.29 4.61 -3.51
N PRO A 452 -2.37 5.42 -3.49
CA PRO A 452 -2.55 6.50 -4.47
C PRO A 452 -1.35 7.45 -4.56
N ALA A 453 -0.76 7.83 -3.43
CA ALA A 453 0.44 8.68 -3.42
C ALA A 453 1.64 7.98 -4.06
N HIS A 454 1.87 6.71 -3.73
CA HIS A 454 2.95 5.92 -4.32
C HIS A 454 2.80 5.79 -5.85
N LEU A 455 1.59 5.53 -6.34
CA LEU A 455 1.34 5.48 -7.78
C LEU A 455 1.58 6.83 -8.47
N LEU A 456 1.13 7.93 -7.86
CA LEU A 456 1.39 9.28 -8.38
C LEU A 456 2.90 9.57 -8.46
N LEU A 457 3.66 9.21 -7.41
CA LEU A 457 5.11 9.38 -7.38
C LEU A 457 5.78 8.56 -8.50
N VAL A 458 5.42 7.29 -8.68
CA VAL A 458 5.93 6.46 -9.79
C VAL A 458 5.66 7.12 -11.14
N ARG A 459 4.46 7.65 -11.37
CA ARG A 459 4.10 8.30 -12.64
C ARG A 459 4.86 9.62 -12.87
N LEU A 460 5.11 10.40 -11.83
CA LEU A 460 5.95 11.61 -11.91
C LEU A 460 7.40 11.27 -12.28
N LEU A 461 7.93 10.17 -11.74
CA LEU A 461 9.30 9.72 -11.98
C LEU A 461 9.48 9.01 -13.34
N ALA A 462 8.48 8.27 -13.80
CA ALA A 462 8.50 7.56 -15.08
C ALA A 462 8.26 8.47 -16.29
N GLY A 463 7.69 9.66 -16.07
CA GLY A 463 7.40 10.60 -17.13
C GLY A 463 8.69 11.11 -17.83
N PRO A 464 8.59 11.59 -19.08
CA PRO A 464 7.42 11.51 -19.96
C PRO A 464 7.27 10.16 -20.68
N ASP A 465 8.27 9.27 -20.61
CA ASP A 465 8.32 8.00 -21.35
C ASP A 465 7.33 6.95 -20.86
N ALA A 466 6.90 7.04 -19.59
CA ALA A 466 6.07 6.04 -18.94
C ALA A 466 6.70 4.63 -18.93
N ALA A 467 8.04 4.54 -18.98
CA ALA A 467 8.80 3.29 -19.01
C ALA A 467 8.85 2.60 -17.64
N VAL A 468 7.72 1.98 -17.27
CA VAL A 468 7.54 1.22 -16.03
C VAL A 468 7.36 -0.26 -16.35
N PHE A 469 8.26 -1.07 -15.80
CA PHE A 469 8.14 -2.52 -15.73
C PHE A 469 7.55 -2.89 -14.37
N GLY A 470 6.22 -3.01 -14.31
CA GLY A 470 5.48 -3.26 -13.09
C GLY A 470 5.21 -4.75 -12.91
N VAL A 471 5.70 -5.32 -11.81
CA VAL A 471 5.46 -6.72 -11.43
C VAL A 471 4.54 -6.76 -10.23
N GLY A 472 3.51 -7.61 -10.30
CA GLY A 472 2.57 -7.74 -9.21
C GLY A 472 1.52 -8.81 -9.43
N ASP A 473 0.63 -8.93 -8.45
CA ASP A 473 -0.51 -9.85 -8.47
C ASP A 473 -1.72 -9.18 -7.81
N ASP A 474 -2.74 -8.85 -8.60
CA ASP A 474 -3.97 -8.24 -8.12
C ASP A 474 -4.79 -9.18 -7.21
N ASP A 475 -4.55 -10.49 -7.27
CA ASP A 475 -5.13 -11.45 -6.34
C ASP A 475 -4.41 -11.45 -4.96
N GLN A 476 -3.32 -10.69 -4.82
CA GLN A 476 -2.61 -10.48 -3.55
C GLN A 476 -2.79 -9.07 -2.97
N THR A 477 -3.72 -8.24 -3.48
CA THR A 477 -4.01 -6.94 -2.87
C THR A 477 -4.77 -7.10 -1.54
N ILE A 478 -4.06 -6.95 -0.42
CA ILE A 478 -4.60 -7.15 0.95
C ILE A 478 -4.39 -5.94 1.87
N TYR A 479 -3.99 -4.80 1.31
CA TYR A 479 -3.75 -3.54 2.04
C TYR A 479 -4.75 -2.45 1.61
N GLY A 480 -5.99 -2.83 1.29
CA GLY A 480 -7.01 -1.93 0.76
C GLY A 480 -7.35 -0.79 1.72
N TYR A 481 -7.28 -1.05 3.02
CA TYR A 481 -7.45 -0.06 4.07
C TYR A 481 -6.37 1.06 4.06
N ASN A 482 -5.17 0.79 3.52
CA ASN A 482 -4.10 1.77 3.31
C ASN A 482 -4.19 2.45 1.93
N GLY A 483 -5.22 2.13 1.14
CA GLY A 483 -5.44 2.67 -0.20
C GLY A 483 -4.86 1.85 -1.35
N ALA A 484 -4.28 0.67 -1.09
CA ALA A 484 -3.89 -0.23 -2.17
C ALA A 484 -5.14 -0.66 -2.98
N ASP A 485 -5.04 -0.71 -4.31
CA ASP A 485 -6.19 -1.01 -5.16
C ASP A 485 -5.78 -1.95 -6.31
N PRO A 486 -6.47 -3.09 -6.52
CA PRO A 486 -6.15 -4.01 -7.62
C PRO A 486 -6.29 -3.37 -9.01
N SER A 487 -7.04 -2.26 -9.13
CA SER A 487 -7.20 -1.50 -10.38
C SER A 487 -5.89 -0.98 -10.95
N TRP A 488 -4.83 -0.82 -10.14
CA TRP A 488 -3.51 -0.41 -10.63
C TRP A 488 -2.94 -1.40 -11.64
N LEU A 489 -3.18 -2.70 -11.44
CA LEU A 489 -2.78 -3.74 -12.39
C LEU A 489 -3.83 -3.97 -13.47
N ILE A 490 -5.13 -3.88 -13.13
CA ILE A 490 -6.22 -4.08 -14.10
C ILE A 490 -6.15 -3.02 -15.22
N GLU A 491 -5.92 -1.76 -14.84
CA GLU A 491 -5.95 -0.59 -15.73
C GLU A 491 -4.52 -0.10 -16.06
N PHE A 492 -3.51 -0.97 -15.94
CA PHE A 492 -2.11 -0.61 -16.11
C PHE A 492 -1.81 0.05 -17.46
N ALA A 493 -2.44 -0.43 -18.55
CA ALA A 493 -2.25 0.12 -19.88
C ALA A 493 -2.75 1.57 -20.01
N ASP A 494 -3.74 1.98 -19.22
CA ASP A 494 -4.20 3.37 -19.15
C ASP A 494 -3.24 4.25 -18.37
N LEU A 495 -2.56 3.68 -17.37
CA LEU A 495 -1.56 4.36 -16.54
C LEU A 495 -0.22 4.52 -17.28
N PHE A 496 0.16 3.53 -18.08
CA PHE A 496 1.40 3.45 -18.86
C PHE A 496 1.10 2.99 -20.31
N PRO A 497 0.69 3.91 -21.20
CA PRO A 497 0.36 3.59 -22.58
C PRO A 497 1.52 2.92 -23.33
N GLY A 498 1.21 1.90 -24.12
CA GLY A 498 2.21 1.13 -24.88
C GLY A 498 2.94 0.05 -24.09
N ALA A 499 2.54 -0.20 -22.84
CA ALA A 499 3.10 -1.29 -22.04
C ALA A 499 2.80 -2.66 -22.67
N GLY A 500 3.82 -3.53 -22.76
CA GLY A 500 3.62 -4.94 -23.05
C GLY A 500 2.88 -5.66 -21.89
N ASP A 501 2.24 -6.79 -22.17
CA ASP A 501 1.56 -7.60 -21.17
C ASP A 501 2.14 -9.01 -21.14
N HIS A 502 2.64 -9.42 -19.97
CA HIS A 502 3.32 -10.70 -19.78
C HIS A 502 2.77 -11.42 -18.55
N PRO A 503 1.77 -12.30 -18.72
CA PRO A 503 1.31 -13.16 -17.64
C PRO A 503 2.34 -14.27 -17.39
N LEU A 504 2.73 -14.46 -16.13
CA LEU A 504 3.44 -15.66 -15.69
C LEU A 504 2.40 -16.70 -15.31
N GLU A 505 2.47 -17.87 -15.91
CA GLU A 505 1.42 -18.89 -15.77
C GLU A 505 1.79 -19.98 -14.78
N VAL A 506 3.08 -20.19 -14.52
CA VAL A 506 3.57 -21.32 -13.74
C VAL A 506 3.83 -20.92 -12.29
N ASN A 507 3.20 -21.61 -11.34
CA ASN A 507 3.50 -21.55 -9.91
C ASN A 507 4.52 -22.66 -9.57
N TYR A 508 5.71 -22.26 -9.15
CA TYR A 508 6.82 -23.15 -8.76
C TYR A 508 6.87 -23.45 -7.26
N ARG A 509 6.05 -22.75 -6.46
CA ARG A 509 6.05 -22.88 -5.00
C ARG A 509 5.12 -23.98 -4.53
N CYS A 510 3.87 -23.94 -4.98
CA CYS A 510 2.77 -24.68 -4.36
C CYS A 510 2.48 -25.98 -5.13
N PRO A 511 2.04 -27.05 -4.44
CA PRO A 511 1.48 -28.25 -5.06
C PRO A 511 0.22 -27.96 -5.89
N ALA A 512 -0.14 -28.85 -6.82
CA ALA A 512 -1.32 -28.64 -7.67
C ALA A 512 -2.63 -28.58 -6.88
N GLY A 513 -2.74 -29.33 -5.77
CA GLY A 513 -3.90 -29.26 -4.88
C GLY A 513 -4.14 -27.86 -4.32
N VAL A 514 -3.08 -27.20 -3.84
CA VAL A 514 -3.13 -25.84 -3.29
C VAL A 514 -3.41 -24.82 -4.38
N VAL A 515 -2.75 -24.93 -5.54
CA VAL A 515 -2.96 -24.02 -6.67
C VAL A 515 -4.41 -24.08 -7.15
N ARG A 516 -4.98 -25.28 -7.29
CA ARG A 516 -6.39 -25.47 -7.68
C ARG A 516 -7.34 -24.83 -6.66
N ALA A 517 -7.15 -25.11 -5.37
CA ALA A 517 -8.00 -24.54 -4.31
C ALA A 517 -7.96 -23.01 -4.29
N ALA A 518 -6.77 -22.43 -4.46
CA ALA A 518 -6.56 -21.00 -4.55
C ALA A 518 -7.21 -20.37 -5.79
N ASP A 519 -7.05 -20.99 -6.96
CA ASP A 519 -7.64 -20.51 -8.21
C ASP A 519 -9.17 -20.56 -8.18
N THR A 520 -9.76 -21.67 -7.73
CA THR A 520 -11.22 -21.82 -7.61
C THR A 520 -11.80 -20.76 -6.66
N LEU A 521 -11.16 -20.52 -5.51
CA LEU A 521 -11.57 -19.45 -4.58
C LEU A 521 -11.56 -18.07 -5.24
N LEU A 522 -10.48 -17.72 -5.96
CA LEU A 522 -10.31 -16.40 -6.54
C LEU A 522 -11.26 -16.14 -7.73
N ARG A 523 -11.80 -17.17 -8.38
CA ARG A 523 -12.82 -17.02 -9.43
C ARG A 523 -14.13 -16.41 -8.93
N HIS A 524 -14.38 -16.42 -7.61
CA HIS A 524 -15.51 -15.72 -7.00
C HIS A 524 -15.34 -14.19 -6.97
N ASN A 525 -14.11 -13.68 -7.12
CA ASN A 525 -13.84 -12.25 -7.21
C ASN A 525 -14.15 -11.69 -8.60
N ARG A 526 -14.73 -10.49 -8.65
CA ARG A 526 -15.08 -9.79 -9.90
C ARG A 526 -14.02 -8.79 -10.33
N ARG A 527 -13.39 -8.07 -9.38
CA ARG A 527 -12.34 -7.08 -9.67
C ARG A 527 -10.97 -7.75 -9.71
N ARG A 528 -10.68 -8.44 -10.82
CA ARG A 528 -9.39 -9.11 -11.02
C ARG A 528 -8.97 -9.18 -12.49
N VAL A 529 -7.69 -9.38 -12.72
CA VAL A 529 -7.15 -9.71 -14.05
C VAL A 529 -7.46 -11.17 -14.35
N PRO A 530 -8.12 -11.49 -15.49
CA PRO A 530 -8.26 -12.86 -15.94
C PRO A 530 -6.88 -13.46 -16.20
N LYS A 531 -6.55 -14.55 -15.51
CA LYS A 531 -5.26 -15.22 -15.63
C LYS A 531 -5.42 -16.73 -15.47
N THR A 532 -4.52 -17.48 -16.11
CA THR A 532 -4.40 -18.94 -15.98
C THR A 532 -3.22 -19.24 -15.07
N ILE A 533 -3.43 -20.09 -14.05
CA ILE A 533 -2.38 -20.51 -13.12
C ILE A 533 -2.22 -22.03 -13.23
N ARG A 534 -1.01 -22.49 -13.53
CA ARG A 534 -0.63 -23.89 -13.63
C ARG A 534 0.38 -24.19 -12.53
N ALA A 535 0.21 -25.29 -11.82
CA ALA A 535 1.24 -25.76 -10.90
C ALA A 535 2.39 -26.42 -11.68
N HIS A 536 3.63 -26.15 -11.27
CA HIS A 536 4.80 -26.88 -11.76
C HIS A 536 4.76 -28.35 -11.32
N HIS A 537 4.33 -28.58 -10.08
CA HIS A 537 4.09 -29.91 -9.52
C HIS A 537 2.75 -30.46 -10.01
N THR A 538 2.69 -31.75 -10.35
CA THR A 538 1.47 -32.40 -10.85
C THR A 538 0.66 -33.11 -9.77
N GLU A 539 1.24 -33.31 -8.58
CA GLU A 539 0.60 -33.97 -7.43
C GLU A 539 -0.57 -33.12 -6.91
N LEU A 540 -1.77 -33.72 -6.89
CA LEU A 540 -3.01 -33.05 -6.48
C LEU A 540 -3.19 -32.96 -4.95
N ASP A 541 -2.21 -33.46 -4.20
CA ASP A 541 -2.18 -33.45 -2.74
C ASP A 541 -1.72 -32.08 -2.21
N GLY A 542 -1.51 -31.99 -0.89
CA GLY A 542 -0.98 -30.80 -0.24
C GLY A 542 -2.01 -29.73 0.14
N PHE A 543 -3.29 -29.86 -0.24
CA PHE A 543 -4.38 -29.04 0.32
C PHE A 543 -5.33 -29.90 1.14
N MET A 544 -5.41 -29.62 2.45
CA MET A 544 -6.19 -30.39 3.41
C MET A 544 -7.12 -29.47 4.21
N VAL A 545 -8.29 -29.98 4.54
CA VAL A 545 -9.26 -29.32 5.43
C VAL A 545 -9.52 -30.27 6.58
N ALA A 546 -9.24 -29.82 7.80
CA ALA A 546 -9.56 -30.60 9.00
C ALA A 546 -11.09 -30.67 9.20
N PRO A 547 -11.61 -31.74 9.83
CA PRO A 547 -13.01 -31.81 10.20
C PRO A 547 -13.44 -30.60 11.04
N SER A 548 -14.63 -30.04 10.77
CA SER A 548 -15.21 -28.94 11.55
C SER A 548 -15.80 -29.40 12.89
N VAL A 549 -15.26 -30.46 13.48
CA VAL A 549 -15.72 -31.08 14.72
C VAL A 549 -14.58 -31.08 15.73
N GLY A 550 -14.88 -30.62 16.93
CA GLY A 550 -13.89 -30.53 18.02
C GLY A 550 -13.18 -29.18 18.11
N ASN A 551 -12.19 -29.13 18.98
CA ASN A 551 -11.46 -27.90 19.30
C ASN A 551 -10.39 -27.60 18.24
N SER A 552 -10.51 -26.46 17.56
CA SER A 552 -9.54 -26.01 16.55
C SER A 552 -8.11 -25.84 17.09
N VAL A 553 -7.94 -25.54 18.38
CA VAL A 553 -6.62 -25.44 19.02
C VAL A 553 -5.97 -26.80 19.09
N ASP A 554 -6.68 -27.81 19.62
CA ASP A 554 -6.16 -29.17 19.75
C ASP A 554 -5.82 -29.76 18.36
N THR A 555 -6.72 -29.57 17.39
CA THR A 555 -6.48 -30.00 16.00
C THR A 555 -5.21 -29.37 15.40
N THR A 556 -4.97 -28.10 15.69
CA THR A 556 -3.77 -27.39 15.23
C THR A 556 -2.51 -27.91 15.92
N VAL A 557 -2.57 -28.09 17.24
CA VAL A 557 -1.45 -28.61 18.04
C VAL A 557 -1.10 -30.03 17.64
N ASP A 558 -2.09 -30.88 17.40
CA ASP A 558 -1.92 -32.26 16.95
C ASP A 558 -1.29 -32.33 15.57
N ALA A 559 -1.73 -31.47 14.63
CA ALA A 559 -1.15 -31.39 13.29
C ALA A 559 0.34 -30.96 13.34
N VAL A 560 0.65 -29.92 14.12
CA VAL A 560 2.04 -29.45 14.28
C VAL A 560 2.90 -30.50 14.99
N SER A 561 2.39 -31.09 16.08
CA SER A 561 3.10 -32.12 16.85
C SER A 561 3.38 -33.37 16.01
N SER A 562 2.40 -33.79 15.20
CA SER A 562 2.56 -34.91 14.27
C SER A 562 3.60 -34.63 13.19
N ALA A 563 3.60 -33.42 12.63
CA ALA A 563 4.61 -33.01 11.63
C ALA A 563 6.03 -32.98 12.22
N VAL A 564 6.18 -32.47 13.45
CA VAL A 564 7.47 -32.45 14.18
C VAL A 564 7.92 -33.87 14.53
N ALA A 565 7.00 -34.72 15.01
CA ALA A 565 7.29 -36.12 15.31
C ALA A 565 7.70 -36.92 14.05
N ALA A 566 7.15 -36.54 12.88
CA ALA A 566 7.54 -37.08 11.58
C ALA A 566 8.87 -36.50 11.04
N GLY A 567 9.52 -35.60 11.77
CA GLY A 567 10.85 -35.06 11.45
C GLY A 567 10.88 -33.68 10.77
N THR A 568 9.73 -33.02 10.61
CA THR A 568 9.68 -31.63 10.09
C THR A 568 10.28 -30.68 11.13
N GLN A 569 11.18 -29.77 10.73
CA GLN A 569 11.75 -28.82 11.67
C GLN A 569 10.70 -27.77 12.09
N PRO A 570 10.64 -27.33 13.36
CA PRO A 570 9.62 -26.37 13.78
C PRO A 570 9.61 -25.07 12.96
N ASN A 571 10.77 -24.55 12.56
CA ASN A 571 10.87 -23.35 11.72
C ASN A 571 10.41 -23.54 10.26
N GLU A 572 10.16 -24.78 9.81
CA GLU A 572 9.53 -25.11 8.53
C GLU A 572 8.00 -25.11 8.61
N ILE A 573 7.44 -24.83 9.79
CA ILE A 573 6.00 -24.80 10.05
C ILE A 573 5.56 -23.38 10.37
N ALA A 574 4.47 -22.93 9.74
CA ALA A 574 3.79 -21.70 10.11
C ALA A 574 2.32 -21.92 10.45
N VAL A 575 1.87 -21.33 11.54
CA VAL A 575 0.46 -21.24 11.91
C VAL A 575 0.00 -19.80 11.66
N LEU A 576 -0.92 -19.65 10.72
CA LEU A 576 -1.40 -18.37 10.22
C LEU A 576 -2.85 -18.16 10.61
N THR A 577 -3.22 -16.92 10.93
CA THR A 577 -4.61 -16.56 11.24
C THR A 577 -4.94 -15.13 10.77
N ARG A 578 -6.23 -14.78 10.79
CA ARG A 578 -6.71 -13.43 10.49
C ARG A 578 -6.36 -12.43 11.57
N VAL A 579 -6.46 -12.84 12.84
CA VAL A 579 -6.39 -11.97 14.02
C VAL A 579 -5.38 -12.51 15.04
N ASN A 580 -4.47 -11.65 15.48
CA ASN A 580 -3.31 -12.06 16.27
C ASN A 580 -3.67 -12.71 17.62
N SER A 581 -4.77 -12.29 18.27
CA SER A 581 -5.17 -12.84 19.57
C SER A 581 -5.57 -14.32 19.53
N LEU A 582 -6.05 -14.82 18.38
CA LEU A 582 -6.39 -16.22 18.19
C LEU A 582 -5.16 -17.15 18.15
N LEU A 583 -3.95 -16.59 18.06
CA LEU A 583 -2.71 -17.38 18.18
C LEU A 583 -2.34 -17.67 19.63
N VAL A 584 -2.86 -16.93 20.61
CA VAL A 584 -2.47 -17.12 22.03
C VAL A 584 -2.75 -18.54 22.52
N PRO A 585 -3.94 -19.12 22.31
CA PRO A 585 -4.24 -20.48 22.77
C PRO A 585 -3.32 -21.51 22.12
N VAL A 586 -3.08 -21.39 20.80
CA VAL A 586 -2.15 -22.27 20.07
C VAL A 586 -0.73 -22.12 20.58
N GLN A 587 -0.25 -20.89 20.80
CA GLN A 587 1.07 -20.60 21.35
C GLN A 587 1.27 -21.28 22.70
N VAL A 588 0.29 -21.15 23.59
CA VAL A 588 0.35 -21.72 24.94
C VAL A 588 0.32 -23.25 24.88
N ALA A 589 -0.55 -23.83 24.04
CA ALA A 589 -0.67 -25.28 23.90
C ALA A 589 0.58 -25.93 23.26
N LEU A 590 1.14 -25.35 22.19
CA LEU A 590 2.40 -25.81 21.57
C LEU A 590 3.56 -25.80 22.55
N ARG A 591 3.68 -24.73 23.35
CA ARG A 591 4.70 -24.64 24.41
C ARG A 591 4.48 -25.69 25.50
N GLY A 592 3.24 -25.95 25.86
CA GLY A 592 2.87 -27.04 26.78
C GLY A 592 3.30 -28.41 26.24
N ALA A 593 3.26 -28.60 24.93
CA ALA A 593 3.77 -29.79 24.24
C ALA A 593 5.31 -29.79 24.04
N GLY A 594 6.03 -28.79 24.55
CA GLY A 594 7.48 -28.67 24.40
C GLY A 594 7.96 -28.18 23.03
N ILE A 595 7.05 -27.66 22.18
CA ILE A 595 7.38 -27.18 20.84
C ILE A 595 7.71 -25.67 20.89
N PRO A 596 8.90 -25.25 20.45
CA PRO A 596 9.28 -23.84 20.47
C PRO A 596 8.48 -23.03 19.44
N THR A 597 8.21 -21.77 19.75
CA THR A 597 7.46 -20.85 18.87
C THR A 597 8.28 -19.61 18.54
N ASN A 598 8.16 -19.14 17.29
CA ASN A 598 8.69 -17.88 16.80
C ASN A 598 7.54 -16.90 16.55
N GLY A 599 7.53 -15.76 17.25
CA GLY A 599 6.41 -14.82 17.21
C GLY A 599 5.20 -15.23 18.06
N GLY A 600 4.05 -14.62 17.77
CA GLY A 600 2.83 -14.71 18.55
C GLY A 600 2.53 -13.43 19.36
N VAL A 601 1.96 -13.59 20.55
CA VAL A 601 1.50 -12.48 21.39
C VAL A 601 2.22 -12.51 22.74
N GLY A 602 2.63 -11.33 23.23
CA GLY A 602 3.29 -11.16 24.52
C GLY A 602 2.33 -10.74 25.63
N LEU A 603 2.91 -10.17 26.70
CA LEU A 603 2.19 -9.73 27.90
C LEU A 603 1.19 -8.59 27.62
N GLU A 604 1.35 -7.86 26.52
CA GLU A 604 0.40 -6.84 26.06
C GLU A 604 -1.01 -7.40 25.82
N PHE A 605 -1.16 -8.71 25.62
CA PHE A 605 -2.46 -9.37 25.55
C PHE A 605 -3.30 -9.15 26.83
N LEU A 606 -2.66 -9.21 28.00
CA LEU A 606 -3.34 -9.06 29.31
C LEU A 606 -3.90 -7.66 29.51
N GLU A 607 -3.32 -6.67 28.85
CA GLU A 607 -3.73 -5.27 28.90
C GLU A 607 -4.87 -4.94 27.93
N ARG A 608 -5.24 -5.90 27.06
CA ARG A 608 -6.35 -5.72 26.13
C ARG A 608 -7.67 -5.58 26.87
N THR A 609 -8.56 -4.80 26.27
CA THR A 609 -9.74 -4.27 26.95
C THR A 609 -10.72 -5.35 27.36
N ALA A 610 -11.01 -6.29 26.46
CA ALA A 610 -11.81 -7.47 26.75
C ALA A 610 -11.13 -8.38 27.78
N VAL A 611 -9.82 -8.61 27.64
CA VAL A 611 -9.05 -9.53 28.47
C VAL A 611 -9.00 -9.08 29.92
N ARG A 612 -8.62 -7.82 30.16
CA ARG A 612 -8.54 -7.26 31.52
C ARG A 612 -9.90 -7.23 32.22
N ALA A 613 -10.98 -6.96 31.47
CA ALA A 613 -12.33 -7.00 32.02
C ALA A 613 -12.69 -8.43 32.47
N ALA A 614 -12.45 -9.43 31.63
CA ALA A 614 -12.69 -10.83 31.97
C ALA A 614 -11.84 -11.29 33.18
N LEU A 615 -10.55 -10.93 33.21
CA LEU A 615 -9.66 -11.27 34.34
C LEU A 615 -10.10 -10.60 35.65
N ALA A 616 -10.58 -9.35 35.61
CA ALA A 616 -11.15 -8.70 36.80
C ALA A 616 -12.35 -9.48 37.34
N TRP A 617 -13.24 -9.95 36.47
CA TRP A 617 -14.36 -10.81 36.88
C TRP A 617 -13.90 -12.16 37.45
N ILE A 618 -12.89 -12.80 36.86
CA ILE A 618 -12.31 -14.05 37.37
C ILE A 618 -11.72 -13.85 38.78
N ARG A 619 -10.98 -12.75 39.00
CA ARG A 619 -10.44 -12.40 40.33
C ARG A 619 -11.55 -12.18 41.37
N LEU A 620 -12.63 -11.49 41.00
CA LEU A 620 -13.81 -11.33 41.87
C LEU A 620 -14.49 -12.67 42.17
N ALA A 621 -14.57 -13.58 41.19
CA ALA A 621 -15.16 -14.90 41.37
C ALA A 621 -14.35 -15.81 42.31
N GLY A 622 -13.01 -15.72 42.28
CA GLY A 622 -12.11 -16.50 43.13
C GLY A 622 -11.86 -15.91 44.51
N SER A 623 -12.38 -14.72 44.81
CA SER A 623 -12.12 -14.03 46.06
C SER A 623 -13.00 -14.52 47.22
N HIS A 624 -12.41 -14.63 48.42
CA HIS A 624 -13.09 -15.08 49.64
C HIS A 624 -13.16 -13.94 50.65
N GLY A 625 -14.31 -13.27 50.73
CA GLY A 625 -14.61 -12.23 51.72
C GLY A 625 -14.30 -10.81 51.26
N THR A 626 -13.05 -10.52 50.87
CA THR A 626 -12.62 -9.17 50.43
C THR A 626 -12.16 -9.13 48.98
N PHE A 627 -12.45 -8.01 48.30
CA PHE A 627 -12.14 -7.73 46.91
C PHE A 627 -11.20 -6.54 46.78
N SER A 628 -10.43 -6.49 45.70
CA SER A 628 -9.70 -5.29 45.29
C SER A 628 -10.67 -4.25 44.72
N PRO A 629 -10.67 -3.00 45.23
CA PRO A 629 -11.46 -1.91 44.64
C PRO A 629 -11.15 -1.68 43.15
N ALA A 630 -9.90 -1.94 42.73
CA ALA A 630 -9.52 -1.82 41.32
C ALA A 630 -10.21 -2.85 40.42
N ASP A 631 -10.41 -4.08 40.91
CA ASP A 631 -11.10 -5.14 40.18
C ASP A 631 -12.60 -4.87 40.08
N VAL A 632 -13.20 -4.39 41.19
CA VAL A 632 -14.59 -3.95 41.19
C VAL A 632 -14.80 -2.82 40.18
N ALA A 633 -13.92 -1.83 40.18
CA ALA A 633 -13.98 -0.72 39.25
C ALA A 633 -13.74 -1.12 37.78
N GLU A 634 -12.92 -2.13 37.51
CA GLU A 634 -12.72 -2.65 36.14
C GLU A 634 -13.91 -3.49 35.67
N ALA A 635 -14.40 -4.43 36.50
CA ALA A 635 -15.53 -5.30 36.22
C ALA A 635 -16.84 -4.51 36.01
N LEU A 636 -17.01 -3.41 36.74
CA LEU A 636 -18.19 -2.54 36.59
C LEU A 636 -18.27 -1.87 35.22
N ARG A 637 -17.12 -1.65 34.54
CA ARG A 637 -17.10 -1.01 33.22
C ARG A 637 -17.72 -1.91 32.15
N ARG A 638 -17.59 -3.22 32.30
CA ARG A 638 -18.00 -4.21 31.29
C ARG A 638 -18.43 -5.52 31.95
N PRO A 639 -19.68 -5.95 31.77
CA PRO A 639 -20.75 -5.30 31.02
C PRO A 639 -21.13 -3.94 31.59
N SER A 640 -21.31 -2.91 30.74
CA SER A 640 -21.65 -1.57 31.22
C SER A 640 -23.06 -1.57 31.78
N ARG A 641 -23.22 -1.19 33.03
CA ARG A 641 -24.53 -1.01 33.66
C ARG A 641 -24.81 0.49 33.74
N SER A 642 -25.92 0.95 33.17
CA SER A 642 -26.31 2.36 33.13
C SER A 642 -26.54 2.92 34.54
N MET A 643 -25.46 3.34 35.19
CA MET A 643 -25.45 3.90 36.54
C MET A 643 -25.03 5.37 36.50
N PRO A 644 -25.58 6.23 37.40
CA PRO A 644 -25.06 7.58 37.58
C PRO A 644 -23.56 7.54 37.95
N PRO A 645 -22.71 8.47 37.45
CA PRO A 645 -21.27 8.46 37.68
C PRO A 645 -20.88 8.37 39.17
N LYS A 646 -21.61 9.09 40.04
CA LYS A 646 -21.38 9.08 41.48
C LYS A 646 -21.70 7.73 42.14
N VAL A 647 -22.72 7.04 41.65
CA VAL A 647 -23.08 5.70 42.13
C VAL A 647 -22.02 4.69 41.69
N ALA A 648 -21.56 4.77 40.44
CA ALA A 648 -20.49 3.90 39.93
C ALA A 648 -19.16 4.11 40.69
N GLU A 649 -18.84 5.35 41.07
CA GLU A 649 -17.70 5.67 41.94
C GLU A 649 -17.82 4.96 43.30
N TRP A 650 -18.97 5.10 43.99
CA TRP A 650 -19.20 4.42 45.27
C TRP A 650 -19.17 2.90 45.17
N VAL A 651 -19.66 2.32 44.06
CA VAL A 651 -19.58 0.88 43.80
C VAL A 651 -18.10 0.47 43.68
N GLY A 652 -17.30 1.23 42.94
CA GLY A 652 -15.86 0.98 42.77
C GLY A 652 -15.05 1.07 44.07
N GLU A 653 -15.54 1.78 45.08
CA GLU A 653 -14.92 1.87 46.41
C GLU A 653 -15.22 0.66 47.31
N GLN A 654 -16.20 -0.18 46.95
CA GLN A 654 -16.56 -1.32 47.78
C GLN A 654 -15.52 -2.43 47.69
N SER A 655 -15.28 -3.08 48.83
CA SER A 655 -14.33 -4.19 48.96
C SER A 655 -14.99 -5.50 49.41
N THR A 656 -16.32 -5.55 49.55
CA THR A 656 -17.04 -6.76 49.99
C THR A 656 -18.41 -6.86 49.36
N LEU A 657 -18.94 -8.08 49.20
CA LEU A 657 -20.32 -8.32 48.75
C LEU A 657 -21.36 -7.70 49.70
N LYS A 658 -21.10 -7.75 51.01
CA LYS A 658 -21.98 -7.13 52.01
C LYS A 658 -22.03 -5.60 51.85
N GLY A 659 -20.89 -4.98 51.52
CA GLY A 659 -20.81 -3.55 51.21
C GLY A 659 -21.62 -3.18 49.97
N LEU A 660 -21.51 -3.98 48.90
CA LEU A 660 -22.28 -3.79 47.67
C LEU A 660 -23.80 -3.88 47.90
N HIS A 661 -24.27 -4.88 48.64
CA HIS A 661 -25.70 -5.02 48.97
C HIS A 661 -26.22 -3.85 49.83
N LYS A 662 -25.47 -3.46 50.87
CA LYS A 662 -25.81 -2.28 51.68
C LYS A 662 -25.85 -0.99 50.86
N LEU A 663 -24.91 -0.84 49.93
CA LEU A 663 -24.90 0.30 49.02
C LEU A 663 -26.14 0.29 48.13
N ALA A 664 -26.51 -0.88 47.58
CA ALA A 664 -27.69 -1.05 46.75
C ALA A 664 -28.99 -0.69 47.49
N GLU A 665 -29.13 -1.10 48.74
CA GLU A 665 -30.24 -0.71 49.63
C GLU A 665 -30.26 0.80 49.89
N ARG A 666 -29.09 1.40 50.14
CA ARG A 666 -28.97 2.84 50.47
C ARG A 666 -29.30 3.75 49.28
N VAL A 667 -28.92 3.35 48.06
CA VAL A 667 -29.12 4.15 46.85
C VAL A 667 -30.35 3.72 46.04
N THR A 668 -31.05 2.68 46.49
CA THR A 668 -32.25 2.09 45.87
C THR A 668 -32.08 1.89 44.36
N ASN A 669 -31.00 1.20 43.96
CA ASN A 669 -30.65 1.03 42.56
C ASN A 669 -30.46 -0.45 42.20
N ASP A 670 -31.41 -0.98 41.42
CA ASP A 670 -31.43 -2.38 40.99
C ASP A 670 -30.17 -2.79 40.23
N LYS A 671 -29.47 -1.86 39.56
CA LYS A 671 -28.23 -2.16 38.84
C LYS A 671 -27.08 -2.49 39.77
N VAL A 672 -27.05 -1.90 40.97
CA VAL A 672 -26.02 -2.21 41.98
C VAL A 672 -26.31 -3.59 42.56
N SER A 673 -27.58 -3.91 42.81
CA SER A 673 -28.02 -5.26 43.22
C SER A 673 -27.69 -6.31 42.15
N GLU A 674 -28.00 -6.05 40.86
CA GLU A 674 -27.67 -6.93 39.73
C GLU A 674 -26.16 -7.21 39.68
N PHE A 675 -25.32 -6.18 39.81
CA PHE A 675 -23.87 -6.35 39.82
C PHE A 675 -23.37 -7.20 41.00
N ALA A 676 -23.91 -6.98 42.21
CA ALA A 676 -23.57 -7.79 43.39
C ALA A 676 -24.01 -9.25 43.20
N ASN A 677 -25.21 -9.48 42.67
CA ASN A 677 -25.76 -10.80 42.38
C ASN A 677 -24.94 -11.56 41.34
N ASP A 678 -24.42 -10.87 40.31
CA ASP A 678 -23.53 -11.46 39.32
C ASP A 678 -22.21 -11.94 39.95
N ILE A 679 -21.60 -11.13 40.82
CA ILE A 679 -20.39 -11.54 41.58
C ILE A 679 -20.70 -12.78 42.43
N GLU A 680 -21.79 -12.75 43.19
CA GLU A 680 -22.20 -13.89 44.04
C GLU A 680 -22.48 -15.15 43.22
N ARG A 681 -23.10 -15.02 42.04
CA ARG A 681 -23.34 -16.15 41.12
C ARG A 681 -22.03 -16.78 40.69
N LEU A 682 -21.03 -15.99 40.30
CA LEU A 682 -19.72 -16.51 39.91
C LEU A 682 -18.96 -17.14 41.09
N GLN A 683 -19.01 -16.53 42.27
CA GLN A 683 -18.42 -17.11 43.48
C GLN A 683 -19.06 -18.45 43.85
N ARG A 684 -20.39 -18.58 43.72
CA ARG A 684 -21.08 -19.86 43.90
C ARG A 684 -20.62 -20.91 42.89
N MET A 685 -20.42 -20.52 41.62
CA MET A 685 -19.89 -21.43 40.60
C MET A 685 -18.48 -21.91 40.98
N VAL A 686 -17.58 -21.01 41.41
CA VAL A 686 -16.23 -21.40 41.86
C VAL A 686 -16.31 -22.30 43.10
N ALA A 687 -17.16 -21.98 44.07
CA ALA A 687 -17.37 -22.80 45.27
C ALA A 687 -17.92 -24.20 44.95
N SER A 688 -18.75 -24.34 43.91
CA SER A 688 -19.22 -25.63 43.41
C SER A 688 -18.25 -26.29 42.42
N ARG A 689 -16.97 -25.89 42.41
CA ARG A 689 -15.90 -26.41 41.53
C ARG A 689 -16.18 -26.26 40.04
N GLY A 690 -16.84 -25.16 39.66
CA GLY A 690 -17.01 -24.78 38.27
C GLY A 690 -15.69 -24.44 37.61
N THR A 691 -15.55 -24.78 36.32
CA THR A 691 -14.31 -24.57 35.56
C THR A 691 -14.19 -23.13 35.07
N THR A 692 -12.96 -22.71 34.72
CA THR A 692 -12.71 -21.41 34.07
C THR A 692 -13.57 -21.22 32.81
N SER A 693 -13.73 -22.29 32.02
CA SER A 693 -14.57 -22.29 30.82
C SER A 693 -16.04 -22.00 31.13
N GLN A 694 -16.60 -22.65 32.16
CA GLN A 694 -17.99 -22.39 32.60
C GLN A 694 -18.16 -20.96 33.09
N LEU A 695 -17.18 -20.44 33.83
CA LEU A 695 -17.18 -19.08 34.36
C LEU A 695 -17.16 -18.04 33.23
N LEU A 696 -16.26 -18.21 32.25
CA LEU A 696 -16.16 -17.32 31.10
C LEU A 696 -17.38 -17.41 30.18
N ALA A 697 -17.96 -18.60 29.97
CA ALA A 697 -19.21 -18.75 29.22
C ALA A 697 -20.36 -17.99 29.90
N ALA A 698 -20.50 -18.10 31.22
CA ALA A 698 -21.50 -17.34 31.98
C ALA A 698 -21.28 -15.82 31.86
N LEU A 699 -20.03 -15.36 31.95
CA LEU A 699 -19.67 -13.94 31.79
C LEU A 699 -19.98 -13.42 30.37
N ARG A 700 -19.55 -14.17 29.36
CA ARG A 700 -19.67 -13.81 27.95
C ARG A 700 -21.14 -13.75 27.52
N ASP A 701 -21.88 -14.82 27.82
CA ASP A 701 -23.18 -15.09 27.19
C ASP A 701 -24.35 -14.69 28.11
N SER A 702 -24.28 -15.00 29.41
CA SER A 702 -25.38 -14.68 30.35
C SER A 702 -25.30 -13.25 30.91
N MET A 703 -24.09 -12.76 31.20
CA MET A 703 -23.91 -11.44 31.83
C MET A 703 -23.74 -10.32 30.79
N GLY A 704 -23.60 -10.65 29.50
CA GLY A 704 -23.58 -9.68 28.41
C GLY A 704 -22.22 -9.02 28.17
N LEU A 705 -21.12 -9.67 28.56
CA LEU A 705 -19.77 -9.16 28.28
C LEU A 705 -19.50 -9.14 26.78
N ALA A 706 -19.86 -10.20 26.04
CA ALA A 706 -19.72 -10.22 24.58
C ALA A 706 -20.52 -9.08 23.92
N THR A 707 -21.77 -8.88 24.30
CA THR A 707 -22.61 -7.80 23.77
C THR A 707 -22.02 -6.42 24.05
N SER A 708 -21.43 -6.22 25.23
CA SER A 708 -20.79 -4.96 25.60
C SER A 708 -19.50 -4.72 24.81
N ILE A 709 -18.73 -5.77 24.55
CA ILE A 709 -17.50 -5.71 23.76
C ILE A 709 -17.81 -5.51 22.28
N ALA A 710 -18.81 -6.21 21.73
CA ALA A 710 -19.23 -6.07 20.34
C ALA A 710 -19.64 -4.63 19.99
N LYS A 711 -20.27 -3.90 20.93
CA LYS A 711 -20.56 -2.47 20.75
C LYS A 711 -19.29 -1.63 20.52
N LEU A 712 -18.17 -1.98 21.14
CA LEU A 712 -16.91 -1.26 20.95
C LEU A 712 -16.27 -1.54 19.59
N ASP A 713 -16.43 -2.76 19.08
CA ASP A 713 -15.93 -3.15 17.76
C ASP A 713 -16.67 -2.40 16.64
N VAL A 714 -17.97 -2.15 16.79
CA VAL A 714 -18.81 -1.42 15.82
C VAL A 714 -18.45 0.08 15.76
N HIS A 715 -17.97 0.66 16.86
CA HIS A 715 -17.65 2.09 16.96
C HIS A 715 -16.19 2.43 16.59
N ARG A 716 -15.44 1.54 15.93
CA ARG A 716 -14.09 1.85 15.43
C ARG A 716 -13.99 1.59 13.92
N LYS A 717 -13.44 2.54 13.17
CA LYS A 717 -13.08 2.40 11.75
C LYS A 717 -11.57 2.17 11.61
N GLY A 718 -11.13 1.47 10.55
CA GLY A 718 -9.70 1.31 10.21
C GLY A 718 -9.02 -0.02 10.62
N MET A 719 -7.70 -0.12 10.36
CA MET A 719 -6.88 -1.32 10.60
C MET A 719 -6.77 -1.67 12.10
N ASN A 720 -6.80 -0.64 12.98
CA ASN A 720 -6.91 -0.83 14.42
C ASN A 720 -8.36 -0.90 14.92
N ARG A 721 -9.26 -1.48 14.12
CA ARG A 721 -10.42 -2.23 14.64
C ARG A 721 -9.86 -3.31 15.56
N ALA A 722 -9.60 -2.96 16.81
CA ALA A 722 -9.25 -3.94 17.81
C ALA A 722 -10.47 -4.84 17.90
N ALA A 723 -10.40 -6.03 17.30
CA ALA A 723 -11.47 -7.00 17.33
C ALA A 723 -11.49 -7.60 18.74
N GLN A 724 -12.03 -6.83 19.68
CA GLN A 724 -11.98 -7.14 21.11
C GLN A 724 -12.82 -8.38 21.40
N ASN A 725 -13.83 -8.68 20.57
CA ASN A 725 -14.58 -9.92 20.69
C ASN A 725 -13.68 -11.15 20.43
N ASP A 726 -12.72 -11.05 19.53
CA ASP A 726 -11.83 -12.16 19.20
C ASP A 726 -10.86 -12.45 20.36
N ASP A 727 -10.58 -11.44 21.20
CA ASP A 727 -9.87 -11.64 22.46
C ASP A 727 -10.68 -12.47 23.47
N LEU A 728 -12.01 -12.32 23.49
CA LEU A 728 -12.89 -13.17 24.30
C LEU A 728 -12.93 -14.60 23.76
N THR A 729 -12.92 -14.77 22.44
CA THR A 729 -12.79 -16.09 21.80
C THR A 729 -11.48 -16.76 22.21
N ALA A 730 -10.34 -16.04 22.10
CA ALA A 730 -9.05 -16.54 22.55
C ALA A 730 -9.04 -16.89 24.04
N LEU A 731 -9.64 -16.05 24.90
CA LEU A 731 -9.77 -16.36 26.33
C LEU A 731 -10.61 -17.60 26.62
N ALA A 732 -11.72 -17.80 25.91
CA ALA A 732 -12.55 -18.99 26.05
C ALA A 732 -11.77 -20.26 25.68
N GLN A 733 -10.95 -20.20 24.63
CA GLN A 733 -10.07 -21.31 24.23
C GLN A 733 -8.97 -21.57 25.26
N LEU A 734 -8.33 -20.52 25.82
CA LEU A 734 -7.35 -20.67 26.91
C LEU A 734 -7.96 -21.27 28.18
N ALA A 735 -9.21 -20.97 28.47
CA ALA A 735 -9.94 -21.47 29.64
C ALA A 735 -10.16 -22.99 29.60
N ALA A 736 -10.10 -23.60 28.42
CA ALA A 736 -10.12 -25.05 28.27
C ALA A 736 -8.78 -25.69 28.65
N LEU A 737 -7.67 -24.99 28.42
CA LEU A 737 -6.30 -25.44 28.75
C LEU A 737 -5.97 -25.31 30.24
N GLN A 738 -6.63 -24.39 30.94
CA GLN A 738 -6.47 -24.20 32.39
C GLN A 738 -7.85 -24.12 33.06
N PRO A 739 -8.40 -25.26 33.53
CA PRO A 739 -9.77 -25.33 34.05
C PRO A 739 -9.93 -24.74 35.45
N ASP A 740 -8.84 -24.51 36.21
CA ASP A 740 -8.90 -23.89 37.54
C ASP A 740 -8.91 -22.34 37.43
N PRO A 741 -10.02 -21.67 37.82
CA PRO A 741 -10.10 -20.21 37.78
C PRO A 741 -9.06 -19.51 38.68
N ALA A 742 -8.66 -20.14 39.79
CA ALA A 742 -7.72 -19.55 40.74
C ALA A 742 -6.29 -19.50 40.19
N ALA A 743 -5.91 -20.51 39.38
CA ALA A 743 -4.60 -20.59 38.73
C ALA A 743 -4.54 -19.89 37.37
N PHE A 744 -5.69 -19.54 36.77
CA PHE A 744 -5.78 -19.12 35.37
C PHE A 744 -4.87 -17.93 35.00
N GLU A 745 -4.97 -16.82 35.73
CA GLU A 745 -4.23 -15.60 35.38
C GLU A 745 -2.71 -15.74 35.58
N SER A 746 -2.29 -16.38 36.68
CA SER A 746 -0.87 -16.57 36.98
C SER A 746 -0.22 -17.52 35.98
N TRP A 747 -0.92 -18.60 35.62
CA TRP A 747 -0.54 -19.52 34.55
C TRP A 747 -0.39 -18.80 33.20
N LEU A 748 -1.40 -18.03 32.79
CA LEU A 748 -1.38 -17.32 31.51
C LEU A 748 -0.24 -16.30 31.44
N ARG A 749 0.00 -15.54 32.51
CA ARG A 749 1.13 -14.60 32.60
C ARG A 749 2.48 -15.31 32.47
N GLY A 750 2.65 -16.47 33.11
CA GLY A 750 3.84 -17.30 32.96
C GLY A 750 4.04 -17.75 31.52
N ALA A 751 2.98 -18.27 30.89
CA ALA A 751 3.03 -18.76 29.52
C ALA A 751 3.37 -17.66 28.49
N LEU A 752 2.83 -16.45 28.65
CA LEU A 752 3.09 -15.29 27.78
C LEU A 752 4.47 -14.66 27.99
N SER A 753 5.07 -14.81 29.18
CA SER A 753 6.39 -14.25 29.48
C SER A 753 7.56 -15.03 28.85
N THR A 754 7.30 -16.23 28.34
CA THR A 754 8.34 -17.09 27.75
C THR A 754 8.83 -16.53 26.41
N LYS A 755 10.17 -16.42 26.27
CA LYS A 755 10.83 -15.85 25.08
C LYS A 755 10.56 -16.67 23.82
N TRP A 756 10.49 -16.00 22.69
CA TRP A 756 10.44 -16.62 21.36
C TRP A 756 11.79 -17.24 20.99
N SER A 757 11.75 -18.23 20.10
CA SER A 757 12.93 -18.90 19.55
C SER A 757 12.94 -18.74 18.03
N ASP A 758 14.05 -18.29 17.45
CA ASP A 758 14.19 -18.14 16.00
C ASP A 758 14.04 -19.46 15.24
N GLY A 759 14.27 -20.60 15.91
CA GLY A 759 14.08 -21.95 15.37
C GLY A 759 12.69 -22.56 15.62
N GLY A 760 11.74 -21.79 16.17
CA GLY A 760 10.40 -22.28 16.50
C GLY A 760 9.38 -22.18 15.38
N VAL A 761 8.20 -22.77 15.61
CA VAL A 761 7.01 -22.65 14.74
C VAL A 761 6.62 -21.20 14.60
N THR A 762 6.49 -20.72 13.37
CA THR A 762 6.12 -19.32 13.11
C THR A 762 4.65 -19.09 13.43
N LEU A 763 4.35 -18.17 14.34
CA LEU A 763 2.98 -17.76 14.66
C LEU A 763 2.77 -16.31 14.21
N ALA A 764 1.90 -16.09 13.23
CA ALA A 764 1.68 -14.75 12.69
C ALA A 764 0.31 -14.55 12.03
N THR A 765 -0.09 -13.28 11.88
CA THR A 765 -1.22 -12.94 11.03
C THR A 765 -0.83 -13.02 9.55
N VAL A 766 -1.81 -13.31 8.68
CA VAL A 766 -1.57 -13.43 7.23
C VAL A 766 -0.92 -12.16 6.66
N HIS A 767 -1.37 -10.97 7.08
CA HIS A 767 -0.82 -9.68 6.64
C HIS A 767 0.68 -9.51 6.93
N ARG A 768 1.19 -10.10 8.02
CA ARG A 768 2.59 -9.95 8.47
C ARG A 768 3.54 -10.86 7.70
N VAL A 769 3.03 -11.95 7.13
CA VAL A 769 3.82 -12.98 6.44
C VAL A 769 3.76 -12.91 4.92
N LYS A 770 3.12 -11.87 4.36
CA LYS A 770 3.12 -11.63 2.92
C LYS A 770 4.55 -11.63 2.38
N GLY A 771 4.76 -12.34 1.27
CA GLY A 771 6.08 -12.52 0.65
C GLY A 771 6.92 -13.68 1.22
N GLN A 772 6.54 -14.27 2.36
CA GLN A 772 7.24 -15.43 2.95
C GLN A 772 6.63 -16.75 2.47
N GLU A 773 7.26 -17.88 2.81
CA GLU A 773 6.80 -19.24 2.48
C GLU A 773 7.35 -20.27 3.47
N TRP A 774 6.61 -21.37 3.67
CA TRP A 774 6.98 -22.49 4.56
C TRP A 774 6.58 -23.83 3.93
N PRO A 775 7.34 -24.91 4.15
CA PRO A 775 6.94 -26.27 3.76
C PRO A 775 5.55 -26.64 4.25
N PHE A 776 5.25 -26.41 5.54
CA PHE A 776 3.93 -26.71 6.10
C PHE A 776 3.27 -25.46 6.67
N VAL A 777 2.06 -25.16 6.20
CA VAL A 777 1.24 -24.04 6.67
C VAL A 777 -0.07 -24.55 7.24
N VAL A 778 -0.40 -24.11 8.45
CA VAL A 778 -1.70 -24.31 9.08
C VAL A 778 -2.45 -22.98 9.09
N VAL A 779 -3.57 -22.89 8.38
CA VAL A 779 -4.50 -21.76 8.48
C VAL A 779 -5.45 -22.03 9.64
N HIS A 780 -5.11 -21.46 10.80
CA HIS A 780 -5.81 -21.68 12.06
C HIS A 780 -7.09 -20.86 12.17
N HIS A 781 -8.14 -21.52 12.64
CA HIS A 781 -9.45 -20.93 12.95
C HIS A 781 -10.08 -20.26 11.72
N ALA A 782 -10.15 -21.01 10.62
CA ALA A 782 -10.81 -20.61 9.38
C ALA A 782 -12.34 -20.73 9.50
N ASP A 783 -12.95 -19.84 10.27
CA ASP A 783 -14.38 -19.83 10.57
C ASP A 783 -15.14 -18.69 9.85
N ALA A 784 -16.47 -18.69 9.97
CA ALA A 784 -17.35 -17.73 9.31
C ALA A 784 -17.20 -16.27 9.80
N ASP A 785 -16.60 -16.06 10.99
CA ASP A 785 -16.40 -14.73 11.57
C ASP A 785 -14.96 -14.21 11.39
N GLN A 786 -14.02 -15.06 10.96
CA GLN A 786 -12.61 -14.72 10.69
C GLN A 786 -12.28 -14.70 9.20
N PHE A 787 -12.93 -15.52 8.38
CA PHE A 787 -12.74 -15.56 6.93
C PHE A 787 -14.09 -15.72 6.22
N PRO A 788 -14.72 -14.65 5.72
CA PRO A 788 -14.32 -13.25 5.88
C PRO A 788 -14.42 -12.79 7.32
N HIS A 789 -13.57 -11.86 7.73
CA HIS A 789 -13.70 -11.28 9.05
C HIS A 789 -15.05 -10.55 9.20
N ARG A 790 -15.79 -10.74 10.30
CA ARG A 790 -17.13 -10.15 10.54
C ARG A 790 -17.19 -8.62 10.46
N LEU A 791 -16.04 -7.95 10.64
CA LEU A 791 -15.92 -6.49 10.50
C LEU A 791 -15.40 -6.08 9.12
N ALA A 792 -15.14 -6.98 8.19
CA ALA A 792 -14.70 -6.62 6.86
C ALA A 792 -15.84 -5.99 6.06
N GLU A 793 -15.50 -5.03 5.20
CA GLU A 793 -16.47 -4.39 4.29
C GLU A 793 -16.40 -4.96 2.87
N ASN A 794 -15.37 -5.76 2.59
CA ASN A 794 -15.04 -6.24 1.27
C ASN A 794 -14.64 -7.72 1.30
N ASP A 795 -15.60 -8.59 1.02
CA ASP A 795 -15.36 -10.04 0.96
C ASP A 795 -14.33 -10.41 -0.11
N GLU A 796 -14.19 -9.65 -1.20
CA GLU A 796 -13.17 -9.95 -2.21
C GLU A 796 -11.75 -9.79 -1.67
N GLU A 797 -11.52 -8.79 -0.81
CA GLU A 797 -10.24 -8.58 -0.14
C GLU A 797 -9.98 -9.68 0.89
N GLU A 798 -10.99 -10.11 1.65
CA GLU A 798 -10.85 -11.22 2.58
C GLU A 798 -10.61 -12.57 1.86
N ARG A 799 -11.17 -12.79 0.66
CA ARG A 799 -10.81 -13.93 -0.21
C ARG A 799 -9.35 -13.86 -0.66
N ARG A 800 -8.87 -12.69 -1.07
CA ARG A 800 -7.44 -12.48 -1.40
C ARG A 800 -6.56 -12.78 -0.19
N LEU A 801 -7.00 -12.40 1.01
CA LEU A 801 -6.29 -12.71 2.25
C LEU A 801 -6.24 -14.21 2.53
N PHE A 802 -7.36 -14.92 2.40
CA PHE A 802 -7.41 -16.37 2.55
C PHE A 802 -6.54 -17.09 1.49
N HIS A 803 -6.59 -16.62 0.24
CA HIS A 803 -5.68 -17.03 -0.83
C HIS A 803 -4.20 -16.84 -0.45
N VAL A 804 -3.82 -15.67 0.07
CA VAL A 804 -2.44 -15.42 0.51
C VAL A 804 -2.04 -16.41 1.59
N ALA A 805 -2.93 -16.71 2.56
CA ALA A 805 -2.68 -17.65 3.64
C ALA A 805 -2.34 -19.06 3.13
N ILE A 806 -3.15 -19.63 2.24
CA ILE A 806 -2.94 -20.99 1.71
C ILE A 806 -1.74 -21.06 0.76
N THR A 807 -1.47 -20.00 -0.01
CA THR A 807 -0.32 -19.95 -0.95
C THR A 807 1.02 -19.60 -0.30
N ARG A 808 1.08 -19.53 1.04
CA ARG A 808 2.35 -19.54 1.76
C ARG A 808 2.96 -20.94 1.86
N ALA A 809 2.17 -22.00 1.64
CA ALA A 809 2.64 -23.38 1.68
C ALA A 809 3.46 -23.73 0.43
N SER A 810 4.58 -24.41 0.61
CA SER A 810 5.33 -25.02 -0.49
C SER A 810 5.17 -26.55 -0.59
N ARG A 811 4.68 -27.22 0.47
CA ARG A 811 4.36 -28.66 0.44
C ARG A 811 2.94 -28.95 0.91
N ASP A 812 2.57 -28.47 2.09
CA ASP A 812 1.28 -28.79 2.71
C ASP A 812 0.60 -27.53 3.25
N ALA A 813 -0.68 -27.37 2.94
CA ALA A 813 -1.59 -26.38 3.52
C ALA A 813 -2.73 -27.11 4.22
N LEU A 814 -2.84 -26.95 5.54
CA LEU A 814 -3.94 -27.45 6.35
C LEU A 814 -4.83 -26.30 6.78
N VAL A 815 -6.10 -26.31 6.41
CA VAL A 815 -7.11 -25.39 6.90
C VAL A 815 -7.83 -26.00 8.09
N VAL A 816 -7.83 -25.31 9.23
CA VAL A 816 -8.48 -25.78 10.46
C VAL A 816 -9.69 -24.90 10.77
N PRO A 817 -10.92 -25.35 10.43
CA PRO A 817 -12.14 -24.65 10.79
C PRO A 817 -12.51 -24.80 12.27
N SER A 818 -13.46 -23.98 12.73
CA SER A 818 -14.21 -24.22 13.97
C SER A 818 -15.51 -25.00 13.69
N GLU A 819 -16.42 -25.08 14.66
CA GLU A 819 -17.78 -25.65 14.46
C GLU A 819 -18.61 -24.89 13.41
N HIS A 820 -18.24 -23.64 13.10
CA HIS A 820 -18.86 -22.78 12.10
C HIS A 820 -17.85 -22.44 10.99
N PRO A 821 -17.59 -23.37 10.05
CA PRO A 821 -16.54 -23.21 9.06
C PRO A 821 -16.74 -21.98 8.17
N SER A 822 -15.63 -21.40 7.75
CA SER A 822 -15.60 -20.31 6.77
C SER A 822 -16.31 -20.72 5.46
N PRO A 823 -17.13 -19.84 4.85
CA PRO A 823 -17.67 -20.08 3.51
C PRO A 823 -16.56 -20.24 2.45
N PHE A 824 -15.39 -19.63 2.65
CA PHE A 824 -14.27 -19.69 1.70
C PHE A 824 -13.70 -21.11 1.56
N ILE A 825 -13.85 -21.96 2.58
CA ILE A 825 -13.46 -23.38 2.51
C ILE A 825 -14.25 -24.10 1.41
N LEU A 826 -15.56 -23.85 1.34
CA LEU A 826 -16.40 -24.42 0.29
C LEU A 826 -16.03 -23.83 -1.07
N GLU A 827 -15.83 -22.50 -1.14
CA GLU A 827 -15.46 -21.79 -2.37
C GLU A 827 -14.11 -22.26 -2.97
N CYS A 828 -13.20 -22.85 -2.18
CA CYS A 828 -11.99 -23.51 -2.69
C CYS A 828 -12.27 -24.76 -3.55
N SER A 829 -13.50 -25.28 -3.53
CA SER A 829 -13.89 -26.51 -4.24
C SER A 829 -15.12 -26.36 -5.14
N THR A 830 -15.81 -25.21 -5.06
CA THR A 830 -17.02 -24.94 -5.84
C THR A 830 -16.79 -23.80 -6.82
N GLU A 831 -17.08 -24.04 -8.09
CA GLU A 831 -17.08 -22.98 -9.10
C GLU A 831 -18.16 -21.93 -8.80
N PRO A 832 -17.91 -20.64 -9.07
CA PRO A 832 -18.93 -19.61 -8.97
C PRO A 832 -20.08 -19.93 -9.92
N VAL A 833 -21.31 -19.72 -9.48
CA VAL A 833 -22.48 -19.87 -10.35
C VAL A 833 -22.32 -18.87 -11.49
N ALA A 834 -22.22 -19.39 -12.73
CA ALA A 834 -22.19 -18.58 -13.93
C ALA A 834 -23.47 -17.75 -13.98
N ILE A 835 -23.38 -16.46 -13.61
CA ILE A 835 -24.45 -15.51 -13.89
C ILE A 835 -24.47 -15.41 -15.41
N ILE A 836 -25.41 -16.10 -16.06
CA ILE A 836 -25.72 -15.91 -17.47
C ILE A 836 -26.14 -14.45 -17.61
N ARG A 837 -25.18 -13.59 -17.91
CA ARG A 837 -25.44 -12.22 -18.28
C ARG A 837 -26.00 -12.28 -19.70
N SER A 838 -27.29 -12.02 -19.84
CA SER A 838 -27.79 -11.42 -21.09
C SER A 838 -26.86 -10.26 -21.44
N SER A 839 -26.41 -10.20 -22.69
CA SER A 839 -25.46 -9.20 -23.19
C SER A 839 -25.69 -7.84 -22.56
N PRO A 840 -24.63 -7.13 -22.11
CA PRO A 840 -24.81 -5.79 -21.57
C PRO A 840 -25.46 -4.94 -22.68
N PRO A 841 -26.51 -4.15 -22.37
CA PRO A 841 -26.97 -3.14 -23.32
C PRO A 841 -25.77 -2.23 -23.65
N PRO A 842 -25.70 -1.68 -24.87
CA PRO A 842 -24.62 -0.78 -25.26
C PRO A 842 -24.48 0.31 -24.21
N ALA A 843 -23.23 0.60 -23.84
CA ALA A 843 -22.90 1.55 -22.79
C ALA A 843 -23.63 2.88 -23.03
N THR A 844 -24.65 3.15 -22.22
CA THR A 844 -25.17 4.51 -22.10
C THR A 844 -24.04 5.37 -21.57
N PRO A 845 -23.73 6.51 -22.21
CA PRO A 845 -22.67 7.39 -21.74
C PRO A 845 -22.91 7.72 -20.27
N ARG A 846 -21.86 7.55 -19.46
CA ARG A 846 -21.83 7.99 -18.07
C ARG A 846 -22.19 9.48 -18.07
N PRO A 847 -23.19 9.95 -17.29
CA PRO A 847 -23.38 11.38 -17.15
C PRO A 847 -22.07 11.98 -16.61
N PRO A 848 -21.72 13.21 -17.00
CA PRO A 848 -20.54 13.89 -16.47
C PRO A 848 -20.59 13.90 -14.94
N SER A 849 -19.41 13.87 -14.33
CA SER A 849 -19.17 14.03 -12.88
C SER A 849 -20.25 14.87 -12.22
N SER A 850 -20.94 14.29 -11.23
CA SER A 850 -21.98 14.98 -10.47
C SER A 850 -21.47 16.35 -10.03
N VAL A 851 -22.03 17.40 -10.63
CA VAL A 851 -22.14 18.70 -10.01
C VAL A 851 -22.67 18.45 -8.60
N MET A 852 -22.07 19.09 -7.59
CA MET A 852 -22.58 19.02 -6.21
C MET A 852 -24.04 19.46 -6.21
N THR A 853 -24.94 18.48 -6.23
CA THR A 853 -26.37 18.73 -6.12
C THR A 853 -26.68 19.13 -4.69
N LYS A 854 -27.32 20.28 -4.51
CA LYS A 854 -27.75 20.79 -3.21
C LYS A 854 -28.80 19.84 -2.61
N PRO A 855 -28.97 19.80 -1.27
CA PRO A 855 -30.08 19.09 -0.66
C PRO A 855 -31.41 19.62 -1.23
N GLY A 856 -32.11 18.81 -2.03
CA GLY A 856 -33.35 19.17 -2.73
C GLY A 856 -33.32 19.04 -4.26
N ASP A 857 -32.14 18.85 -4.87
CA ASP A 857 -32.05 18.71 -6.34
C ASP A 857 -32.70 17.39 -6.82
N GLY A 858 -33.38 17.45 -7.96
CA GLY A 858 -34.10 16.32 -8.57
C GLY A 858 -35.50 16.05 -8.00
N LEU A 859 -36.01 16.91 -7.11
CA LEU A 859 -37.40 16.86 -6.62
C LEU A 859 -38.34 17.61 -7.57
N THR A 860 -39.60 17.15 -7.67
CA THR A 860 -40.67 17.94 -8.31
C THR A 860 -40.97 19.19 -7.46
N ALA A 861 -41.68 20.18 -8.01
CA ALA A 861 -42.03 21.39 -7.25
C ALA A 861 -42.76 21.08 -5.93
N ASP A 862 -43.66 20.08 -5.97
CA ASP A 862 -44.43 19.64 -4.81
C ASP A 862 -43.56 18.87 -3.80
N ASP A 863 -42.64 18.01 -4.28
CA ASP A 863 -41.74 17.28 -3.39
C ASP A 863 -40.68 18.20 -2.78
N ALA A 864 -40.27 19.26 -3.49
CA ALA A 864 -39.38 20.28 -2.94
C ALA A 864 -40.07 21.09 -1.83
N ALA A 865 -41.36 21.41 -1.99
CA ALA A 865 -42.16 22.06 -0.95
C ALA A 865 -42.30 21.16 0.30
N LEU A 866 -42.61 19.88 0.11
CA LEU A 866 -42.66 18.90 1.20
C LEU A 866 -41.27 18.71 1.85
N PHE A 867 -40.20 18.67 1.08
CA PHE A 867 -38.84 18.57 1.60
C PHE A 867 -38.47 19.74 2.52
N GLU A 868 -38.84 20.97 2.14
CA GLU A 868 -38.62 22.14 2.99
C GLU A 868 -39.54 22.16 4.22
N ALA A 869 -40.80 21.70 4.10
CA ALA A 869 -41.69 21.49 5.25
C ALA A 869 -41.11 20.48 6.25
N LEU A 870 -40.54 19.38 5.75
CA LEU A 870 -39.86 18.37 6.56
C LEU A 870 -38.57 18.90 7.21
N ARG A 871 -37.80 19.76 6.52
CA ARG A 871 -36.64 20.44 7.11
C ARG A 871 -37.03 21.40 8.24
N ALA A 872 -38.09 22.17 8.04
CA ALA A 872 -38.61 23.09 9.04
C ALA A 872 -39.11 22.34 10.28
N TRP A 873 -39.90 21.28 10.08
CA TRP A 873 -40.34 20.39 11.14
C TRP A 873 -39.16 19.76 11.89
N ARG A 874 -38.15 19.24 11.18
CA ARG A 874 -36.96 18.62 11.77
C ARG A 874 -36.19 19.59 12.66
N LYS A 875 -36.07 20.86 12.24
CA LYS A 875 -35.40 21.91 13.02
C LYS A 875 -36.14 22.20 14.33
N HIS A 876 -37.45 22.07 14.35
CA HIS A 876 -38.24 22.19 15.58
C HIS A 876 -38.10 20.93 16.45
N ALA A 877 -38.21 19.74 15.85
CA ALA A 877 -38.11 18.45 16.54
C ALA A 877 -36.71 18.18 17.15
N SER A 878 -35.65 18.81 16.63
CA SER A 878 -34.29 18.63 17.14
C SER A 878 -34.01 19.37 18.46
N GLY A 879 -34.83 20.37 18.81
CA GLY A 879 -34.59 21.21 19.98
C GLY A 879 -33.18 21.82 19.97
N SER A 880 -32.40 21.57 21.02
CA SER A 880 -31.00 22.03 21.15
C SER A 880 -29.96 21.12 20.48
N LYS A 881 -30.35 19.99 19.89
CA LYS A 881 -29.46 19.05 19.19
C LYS A 881 -29.31 19.43 17.71
N PRO A 882 -28.20 19.07 17.04
CA PRO A 882 -28.05 19.28 15.60
C PRO A 882 -29.16 18.59 14.80
N ALA A 883 -29.79 19.27 13.85
CA ALA A 883 -31.00 18.79 13.16
C ALA A 883 -30.82 17.41 12.47
N TYR A 884 -29.62 17.12 11.94
CA TYR A 884 -29.32 15.84 11.30
C TYR A 884 -29.44 14.63 12.25
N THR A 885 -29.36 14.84 13.56
CA THR A 885 -29.51 13.78 14.57
C THR A 885 -30.94 13.22 14.61
N VAL A 886 -31.94 14.04 14.25
CA VAL A 886 -33.33 13.59 14.04
C VAL A 886 -33.39 12.77 12.76
N LEU A 887 -33.11 13.36 11.59
CA LEU A 887 -32.98 12.67 10.30
C LEU A 887 -31.98 13.39 9.39
N ALA A 888 -31.19 12.64 8.61
CA ALA A 888 -30.30 13.21 7.60
C ALA A 888 -31.11 13.80 6.42
N ASP A 889 -30.54 14.77 5.69
CA ASP A 889 -31.20 15.36 4.52
C ASP A 889 -31.54 14.32 3.44
N ALA A 890 -30.72 13.28 3.28
CA ALA A 890 -31.01 12.16 2.36
C ALA A 890 -32.32 11.42 2.74
N ALA A 891 -32.57 11.20 4.03
CA ALA A 891 -33.80 10.56 4.48
C ALA A 891 -35.01 11.47 4.29
N LEU A 892 -34.87 12.80 4.49
CA LEU A 892 -35.96 13.74 4.20
C LEU A 892 -36.27 13.81 2.69
N HIS A 893 -35.24 13.72 1.84
CA HIS A 893 -35.38 13.70 0.38
C HIS A 893 -36.13 12.44 -0.06
N ASP A 894 -35.77 11.27 0.48
CA ASP A 894 -36.47 10.02 0.21
C ASP A 894 -37.93 10.05 0.72
N ILE A 895 -38.20 10.63 1.90
CA ILE A 895 -39.58 10.81 2.42
C ILE A 895 -40.38 11.72 1.49
N ALA A 896 -39.81 12.83 1.02
CA ALA A 896 -40.48 13.75 0.11
C ALA A 896 -40.85 13.07 -1.22
N ARG A 897 -39.99 12.18 -1.73
CA ARG A 897 -40.23 11.42 -2.97
C ARG A 897 -41.23 10.27 -2.81
N THR A 898 -41.15 9.54 -1.69
CA THR A 898 -41.92 8.31 -1.48
C THR A 898 -43.26 8.54 -0.80
N ARG A 899 -43.46 9.70 -0.17
CA ARG A 899 -44.68 10.13 0.52
C ARG A 899 -45.31 9.01 1.37
N PRO A 900 -44.58 8.44 2.33
CA PRO A 900 -45.08 7.34 3.14
C PRO A 900 -46.34 7.77 3.91
N SER A 901 -47.37 6.94 3.84
CA SER A 901 -48.69 7.16 4.44
C SER A 901 -48.91 6.36 5.73
N SER A 902 -47.99 5.46 6.06
CA SER A 902 -48.01 4.62 7.25
C SER A 902 -46.64 4.49 7.89
N LEU A 903 -46.59 4.07 9.16
CA LEU A 903 -45.33 3.81 9.87
C LEU A 903 -44.52 2.68 9.22
N ASP A 904 -45.18 1.68 8.64
CA ASP A 904 -44.51 0.57 7.95
C ASP A 904 -43.83 1.02 6.65
N GLU A 905 -44.44 1.94 5.90
CA GLU A 905 -43.81 2.55 4.72
C GLU A 905 -42.65 3.45 5.13
N LEU A 906 -42.81 4.24 6.20
CA LEU A 906 -41.77 5.11 6.70
C LEU A 906 -40.56 4.31 7.23
N ALA A 907 -40.77 3.13 7.81
CA ALA A 907 -39.71 2.23 8.26
C ALA A 907 -38.84 1.66 7.12
N ARG A 908 -39.35 1.67 5.88
CA ARG A 908 -38.58 1.25 4.68
C ARG A 908 -37.65 2.35 4.17
N VAL A 909 -37.79 3.59 4.65
CA VAL A 909 -36.90 4.69 4.27
C VAL A 909 -35.54 4.53 4.96
N LYS A 910 -34.47 4.52 4.15
CA LYS A 910 -33.10 4.36 4.63
C LYS A 910 -32.74 5.50 5.58
N GLY A 911 -32.39 5.16 6.83
CA GLY A 911 -32.05 6.14 7.88
C GLY A 911 -33.17 6.38 8.90
N VAL A 912 -34.35 5.78 8.73
CA VAL A 912 -35.43 5.75 9.73
C VAL A 912 -35.43 4.40 10.46
N GLY A 913 -34.58 4.28 11.50
CA GLY A 913 -34.53 3.09 12.34
C GLY A 913 -35.66 3.01 13.38
N PRO A 914 -35.85 1.86 14.07
CA PRO A 914 -36.95 1.64 15.01
C PRO A 914 -37.09 2.71 16.10
N ALA A 915 -35.96 3.18 16.65
CA ALA A 915 -35.94 4.24 17.65
C ALA A 915 -36.43 5.60 17.10
N LYS A 916 -36.08 5.93 15.85
CA LYS A 916 -36.53 7.16 15.20
C LYS A 916 -37.99 7.07 14.79
N LEU A 917 -38.42 5.89 14.34
CA LEU A 917 -39.82 5.62 14.02
C LEU A 917 -40.71 5.84 15.25
N GLN A 918 -40.29 5.35 16.42
CA GLN A 918 -41.03 5.52 17.68
C GLN A 918 -41.06 6.97 18.16
N LEU A 919 -39.95 7.70 18.04
CA LEU A 919 -39.84 9.08 18.54
C LEU A 919 -40.45 10.13 17.60
N TYR A 920 -40.36 9.89 16.29
CA TYR A 920 -40.59 10.92 15.27
C TYR A 920 -41.60 10.53 14.20
N GLY A 921 -41.96 9.25 14.08
CA GLY A 921 -42.78 8.73 12.99
C GLY A 921 -44.13 9.43 12.84
N ALA A 922 -44.85 9.63 13.96
CA ALA A 922 -46.13 10.34 13.93
C ALA A 922 -46.01 11.80 13.47
N GLY A 923 -44.94 12.49 13.87
CA GLY A 923 -44.67 13.87 13.46
C GLY A 923 -44.32 14.00 11.98
N ILE A 924 -43.56 13.04 11.45
CA ILE A 924 -43.19 12.99 10.03
C ILE A 924 -44.43 12.72 9.17
N LEU A 925 -45.24 11.72 9.53
CA LEU A 925 -46.45 11.39 8.78
C LEU A 925 -47.47 12.54 8.79
N ALA A 926 -47.56 13.31 9.88
CA ALA A 926 -48.41 14.50 9.93
C ALA A 926 -47.95 15.58 8.94
N VAL A 927 -46.63 15.78 8.78
CA VAL A 927 -46.09 16.74 7.80
C VAL A 927 -46.35 16.25 6.37
N VAL A 928 -46.13 14.96 6.10
CA VAL A 928 -46.40 14.35 4.79
C VAL A 928 -47.88 14.42 4.41
N ALA A 929 -48.79 14.22 5.37
CA ALA A 929 -50.23 14.31 5.14
C ALA A 929 -50.74 15.76 4.97
N SER A 930 -49.96 16.76 5.40
CA SER A 930 -50.32 18.18 5.31
C SER A 930 -49.84 18.89 4.04
N ALA A 931 -49.02 18.20 3.23
CA ALA A 931 -48.49 18.68 1.96
C ALA A 931 -49.15 17.91 0.80
#